data_AF-A0A9E0UAH2-F1
#
_entry.id   AF-A0A9E0UAH2-F1
#
_cell.length_a   1.000
_cell.length_b   1.000
_cell.length_c   1.000
_cell.angle_alpha   90.00
_cell.angle_beta   90.00
_cell.angle_gamma   90.00
#
_symmetry.space_group_name_H-M   'P 1'
#
loop_
_entity.id
_entity.type
_entity.pdbx_description
1 polymer ?
#
loop_
_entity_poly.entity_id
_entity_poly.type
_entity_poly.pdbx_seq_one_letter_code
_entity_poly.pdbx_strand_id
1 'polypeptide(L)'
;MKPSAKTIQSRTPKAFKPRRSMHALESRIVFDGAAATALADPSLQAEPVDHSAPAAVDLAVPAPAPAQPRSEVVFIESNLPDWQSLAAGVSPAAQVVVLDAQKDGLQQMADYLADHSGVDAVHVLTHGWVGDLWLGTTYLSKDTLADHADALKAIGRSLKAGGDILVYSCNAGAGEQGAAFVSALSAITGADVAASTDRTGRNGDWDLEISTGAIETAGVLSRTAMDGYDYSLATFTVTSNADSGVGTLRNQIAAASTGDTITFNAGMTISLSSGQLGINKSLTIDGDLNNDGTADVILDANYNSRVLSVTSGTVNLDGLVIKRGLVYGNGANAIQGTGNPGVSALGGGLLIGTGATVTIMNSTITQNAAAGGGASGAGGGGTWLGGGGGGGYSGKGGGTGGSSYYSGTANFTPASAGGAGVGSSGSTHGYGSWNTYVGGGGSTSAGTGGVLSGINLAGNGGAGGMASGATSTIGGGGGSAGYTYLSAPGVAYNGGAGGAAAGGVYVASGAKLYMASTTVSNNIAAGGGGGGARLDTDSRVNSGGIAGAGGSAAGGILVKGSLYYNATDTFSSNDGVGGSGGTGKTNGVAGTGSPDVGNFGATLIVSTWSPVPTTAVSGASLSADTGTSGSDFITNTAAQTINGTLSANLVAGESVQVSYDDGGTWANATTFQVGFNTWSATTTLSGSSTFRARVTNVYGSSAAYTHTYALDTTAPTAPAALSLAAASDSGALNNDRITNITTPVITGSAEANATVTLYDTDGTTVLGNATANGAGSWSLTSAALGAGTHTLTAKPPPRPRRRSRPSPPIPAPRATASPATTPSSSPAAPKPTAPSPSPVPAPGCWAPSPPTAPATGPTTTPALPSSAAATPSPPPPPTPPAMSAPPRPTSQSPSIPPPRPRRRSRPSPPIPAPRATASPATTPSSS
;
A
#
# COMPACT_ATOMS: atom_id res chain seq x y z
N MET A 1 65.36 28.55 9.46
CA MET A 1 64.47 27.45 8.98
C MET A 1 63.39 27.19 10.03
N LYS A 2 62.29 26.48 9.70
CA LYS A 2 61.15 26.21 10.60
C LYS A 2 61.58 25.57 11.93
N PRO A 3 60.95 25.95 13.06
CA PRO A 3 60.38 24.91 13.93
C PRO A 3 59.05 25.30 14.65
N SER A 4 58.41 24.27 15.22
CA SER A 4 57.51 24.29 16.41
C SER A 4 56.28 25.20 16.46
N ALA A 5 55.09 24.59 16.37
CA ALA A 5 53.91 25.03 17.10
C ALA A 5 53.94 24.49 18.55
N LYS A 6 53.32 25.19 19.52
CA LYS A 6 53.40 24.86 20.96
C LYS A 6 52.02 24.95 21.65
N THR A 7 51.69 23.92 22.44
CA THR A 7 50.40 23.71 23.12
C THR A 7 50.12 24.66 24.29
N ILE A 8 48.88 25.17 24.42
CA ILE A 8 48.23 25.58 25.68
C ILE A 8 46.76 25.10 25.67
N GLN A 9 46.12 24.98 26.84
CA GLN A 9 44.90 24.20 27.10
C GLN A 9 43.60 25.02 27.30
N SER A 10 42.47 24.35 27.05
CA SER A 10 41.15 24.39 27.73
C SER A 10 40.69 25.60 28.58
N ARG A 11 39.42 26.02 28.38
CA ARG A 11 38.40 26.16 29.46
C ARG A 11 36.97 26.42 28.94
N THR A 12 36.01 25.62 29.42
CA THR A 12 34.58 25.97 29.57
C THR A 12 34.40 26.83 30.86
N PRO A 13 33.24 27.45 31.19
CA PRO A 13 31.85 27.05 30.85
C PRO A 13 30.76 28.17 30.71
N LYS A 14 29.49 27.73 30.75
CA LYS A 14 28.23 28.43 31.09
C LYS A 14 27.51 29.22 29.99
N ALA A 15 26.19 29.32 30.19
CA ALA A 15 25.19 29.80 29.24
C ALA A 15 24.40 31.00 29.79
N PHE A 16 23.78 31.77 28.89
CA PHE A 16 22.80 32.82 29.24
C PHE A 16 21.73 32.97 28.15
N LYS A 17 20.46 32.92 28.57
CA LYS A 17 19.30 33.61 27.97
C LYS A 17 18.85 34.65 29.03
N PRO A 18 17.97 35.65 28.76
CA PRO A 18 17.15 35.89 27.55
C PRO A 18 17.11 37.36 27.05
N ARG A 19 16.51 37.62 25.88
CA ARG A 19 15.32 38.50 25.66
C ARG A 19 15.01 38.77 24.17
N ARG A 20 13.81 39.31 23.90
CA ARG A 20 13.33 39.80 22.57
C ARG A 20 13.50 41.32 22.48
N SER A 21 13.74 41.88 21.28
CA SER A 21 12.85 42.92 20.68
C SER A 21 13.32 43.44 19.31
N MET A 22 12.34 43.64 18.42
CA MET A 22 12.25 44.62 17.30
C MET A 22 13.25 44.63 16.13
N HIS A 23 12.66 44.37 14.95
CA HIS A 23 12.74 45.11 13.67
C HIS A 23 14.06 45.68 13.10
N ALA A 24 14.33 45.21 11.89
CA ALA A 24 14.59 45.98 10.66
C ALA A 24 15.79 46.92 10.56
N LEU A 25 16.63 46.65 9.55
CA LEU A 25 17.05 47.61 8.53
C LEU A 25 17.53 46.85 7.28
N GLU A 26 17.27 47.38 6.09
CA GLU A 26 17.82 46.86 4.83
C GLU A 26 19.32 47.17 4.71
N SER A 27 20.00 46.56 3.73
CA SER A 27 21.24 47.11 3.17
C SER A 27 21.30 46.82 1.68
N ARG A 28 21.01 47.85 0.87
CA ARG A 28 21.13 47.81 -0.60
C ARG A 28 22.60 47.83 -1.00
N ILE A 29 22.98 47.01 -1.98
CA ILE A 29 24.14 47.26 -2.83
C ILE A 29 23.67 47.15 -4.29
N VAL A 30 24.12 48.09 -5.11
CA VAL A 30 23.76 48.26 -6.52
C VAL A 30 24.83 47.63 -7.40
N PHE A 31 24.44 47.15 -8.58
CA PHE A 31 25.33 47.03 -9.74
C PHE A 31 24.73 47.80 -10.92
N ASP A 32 25.60 48.31 -11.80
CA ASP A 32 25.33 49.43 -12.71
C ASP A 32 25.76 49.13 -14.16
N GLY A 33 25.11 49.79 -15.12
CA GLY A 33 25.46 49.85 -16.53
C GLY A 33 24.86 48.75 -17.44
N ALA A 34 24.39 49.05 -18.66
CA ALA A 34 24.15 50.37 -19.28
C ALA A 34 23.22 50.26 -20.53
N ALA A 35 22.57 51.38 -20.89
CA ALA A 35 22.24 51.93 -22.23
C ALA A 35 22.18 51.00 -23.48
N ALA A 36 21.27 51.14 -24.46
CA ALA A 36 20.16 52.09 -24.78
C ALA A 36 19.21 51.38 -25.81
N THR A 37 18.13 51.90 -26.41
CA THR A 37 17.69 53.26 -26.83
C THR A 37 16.15 53.30 -26.91
N ALA A 38 15.53 54.49 -26.85
CA ALA A 38 14.06 54.66 -26.75
C ALA A 38 13.41 55.42 -27.93
N LEU A 39 12.13 55.10 -28.19
CA LEU A 39 11.07 55.90 -28.83
C LEU A 39 9.71 55.30 -28.38
N ALA A 40 8.61 56.01 -28.14
CA ALA A 40 8.39 57.40 -27.70
C ALA A 40 6.95 57.49 -27.10
N ASP A 41 6.76 58.29 -26.04
CA ASP A 41 5.46 58.53 -25.36
C ASP A 41 4.77 59.80 -25.93
N PRO A 42 3.43 59.96 -25.88
CA PRO A 42 2.85 60.64 -24.69
C PRO A 42 1.44 60.18 -24.23
N SER A 43 1.17 60.47 -22.95
CA SER A 43 -0.12 60.85 -22.32
C SER A 43 -1.02 59.74 -21.73
N LEU A 44 -1.66 59.92 -20.56
CA LEU A 44 -1.70 61.08 -19.64
C LEU A 44 -1.90 60.65 -18.16
N GLN A 45 -1.92 61.64 -17.27
CA GLN A 45 -1.73 61.54 -15.81
C GLN A 45 -3.05 61.38 -15.03
N ALA A 46 -2.97 60.87 -13.80
CA ALA A 46 -4.11 60.46 -12.96
C ALA A 46 -4.59 61.53 -11.94
N GLU A 47 -5.40 61.08 -10.96
CA GLU A 47 -5.89 61.78 -9.74
C GLU A 47 -7.19 62.64 -9.91
N PRO A 48 -7.95 62.97 -8.83
CA PRO A 48 -8.99 62.06 -8.32
C PRO A 48 -10.30 62.72 -7.82
N VAL A 49 -11.45 62.06 -7.89
CA VAL A 49 -12.63 62.47 -7.09
C VAL A 49 -13.51 61.31 -6.63
N ASP A 50 -13.97 61.41 -5.38
CA ASP A 50 -15.18 60.80 -4.81
C ASP A 50 -16.44 61.20 -5.61
N HIS A 51 -17.53 60.45 -5.49
CA HIS A 51 -18.86 60.97 -5.12
C HIS A 51 -19.87 59.82 -4.89
N SER A 52 -20.74 59.99 -3.88
CA SER A 52 -21.82 59.03 -3.58
C SER A 52 -22.91 58.95 -4.66
N ALA A 53 -23.50 57.78 -4.83
CA ALA A 53 -24.37 57.45 -5.97
C ALA A 53 -25.77 58.13 -5.93
N PRO A 54 -26.27 58.64 -7.08
CA PRO A 54 -27.70 58.81 -7.35
C PRO A 54 -28.33 57.53 -7.93
N ALA A 55 -29.67 57.50 -8.00
CA ALA A 55 -30.44 56.29 -8.29
C ALA A 55 -30.36 55.79 -9.76
N ALA A 56 -30.62 54.49 -9.93
CA ALA A 56 -30.61 53.81 -11.22
C ALA A 56 -31.75 54.24 -12.16
N VAL A 57 -31.48 54.17 -13.47
CA VAL A 57 -32.50 54.15 -14.53
C VAL A 57 -32.44 52.76 -15.16
N ASP A 58 -33.58 52.07 -15.21
CA ASP A 58 -33.65 50.68 -15.66
C ASP A 58 -33.49 50.57 -17.18
N LEU A 59 -32.40 49.94 -17.61
CA LEU A 59 -32.21 49.37 -18.94
C LEU A 59 -31.78 47.92 -18.76
N ALA A 60 -32.77 47.03 -18.67
CA ALA A 60 -32.57 45.59 -18.52
C ALA A 60 -31.65 45.01 -19.61
N VAL A 61 -30.39 44.78 -19.23
CA VAL A 61 -29.48 43.89 -19.96
C VAL A 61 -30.11 42.48 -19.94
N PRO A 62 -30.17 41.75 -21.06
CA PRO A 62 -30.65 40.38 -21.04
C PRO A 62 -29.86 39.55 -20.03
N ALA A 63 -30.55 38.77 -19.20
CA ALA A 63 -29.89 37.82 -18.32
C ALA A 63 -28.95 36.92 -19.14
N PRO A 64 -27.73 36.63 -18.64
CA PRO A 64 -26.83 35.72 -19.35
C PRO A 64 -27.54 34.40 -19.60
N ALA A 65 -27.38 33.86 -20.81
CA ALA A 65 -27.98 32.58 -21.16
C ALA A 65 -27.53 31.51 -20.14
N PRO A 66 -28.42 30.61 -19.69
CA PRO A 66 -28.03 29.54 -18.78
C PRO A 66 -26.91 28.73 -19.43
N ALA A 67 -25.83 28.51 -18.67
CA ALA A 67 -24.71 27.71 -19.13
C ALA A 67 -25.22 26.34 -19.59
N GLN A 68 -24.81 25.92 -20.79
CA GLN A 68 -25.10 24.57 -21.25
C GLN A 68 -24.43 23.57 -20.28
N PRO A 69 -25.09 22.46 -19.91
CA PRO A 69 -24.44 21.43 -19.13
C PRO A 69 -23.28 20.85 -19.95
N ARG A 70 -22.05 21.07 -19.48
CA ARG A 70 -20.86 20.43 -20.05
C ARG A 70 -20.84 18.95 -19.70
N SER A 71 -20.26 18.16 -20.59
CA SER A 71 -20.04 16.74 -20.44
C SER A 71 -18.58 16.52 -20.10
N GLU A 72 -18.28 16.40 -18.82
CA GLU A 72 -16.92 16.28 -18.29
C GLU A 72 -16.74 14.89 -17.65
N VAL A 73 -15.59 14.25 -17.88
CA VAL A 73 -15.25 12.93 -17.31
C VAL A 73 -14.02 13.05 -16.43
N VAL A 74 -14.04 12.40 -15.27
CA VAL A 74 -12.99 12.47 -14.25
C VAL A 74 -12.48 11.06 -13.96
N PHE A 75 -11.31 10.74 -14.50
CA PHE A 75 -10.59 9.51 -14.19
C PHE A 75 -9.78 9.67 -12.91
N ILE A 76 -9.89 8.71 -12.00
CA ILE A 76 -9.19 8.72 -10.71
C ILE A 76 -8.51 7.36 -10.51
N GLU A 77 -7.20 7.38 -10.30
CA GLU A 77 -6.40 6.18 -10.02
C GLU A 77 -6.75 5.54 -8.67
N SER A 78 -7.03 4.23 -8.67
CA SER A 78 -7.38 3.50 -7.44
C SER A 78 -6.21 3.27 -6.47
N ASN A 79 -4.97 3.52 -6.90
CA ASN A 79 -3.77 3.52 -6.06
C ASN A 79 -3.41 4.91 -5.48
N LEU A 80 -4.21 5.95 -5.75
CA LEU A 80 -4.14 7.19 -4.98
C LEU A 80 -4.66 6.93 -3.56
N PRO A 81 -3.91 7.29 -2.50
CA PRO A 81 -4.43 7.24 -1.14
C PRO A 81 -5.69 8.11 -1.01
N ASP A 82 -6.73 7.62 -0.33
CA ASP A 82 -7.99 8.35 -0.10
C ASP A 82 -8.66 8.91 -1.38
N TRP A 83 -8.54 8.19 -2.50
CA TRP A 83 -9.18 8.58 -3.77
C TRP A 83 -10.70 8.71 -3.65
N GLN A 84 -11.33 8.00 -2.71
CA GLN A 84 -12.77 8.09 -2.47
C GLN A 84 -13.20 9.50 -2.03
N SER A 85 -12.36 10.20 -1.27
CA SER A 85 -12.64 11.58 -0.84
C SER A 85 -12.45 12.59 -1.98
N LEU A 86 -11.53 12.32 -2.92
CA LEU A 86 -11.43 13.07 -4.18
C LEU A 86 -12.66 12.82 -5.07
N ALA A 87 -13.07 11.56 -5.26
CA ALA A 87 -14.23 11.17 -6.04
C ALA A 87 -15.54 11.78 -5.51
N ALA A 88 -15.77 11.72 -4.20
CA ALA A 88 -16.91 12.38 -3.54
C ALA A 88 -16.83 13.92 -3.58
N GLY A 89 -15.64 14.47 -3.89
CA GLY A 89 -15.39 15.88 -4.08
C GLY A 89 -15.68 16.41 -5.48
N VAL A 90 -15.92 15.55 -6.48
CA VAL A 90 -16.17 15.93 -7.87
C VAL A 90 -17.54 16.58 -8.04
N SER A 91 -17.63 17.60 -8.90
CA SER A 91 -18.88 18.22 -9.35
C SER A 91 -19.92 17.18 -9.81
N PRO A 92 -21.16 17.17 -9.29
CA PRO A 92 -22.22 16.25 -9.71
C PRO A 92 -22.67 16.37 -11.18
N ALA A 93 -22.12 17.31 -11.95
CA ALA A 93 -22.30 17.41 -13.40
C ALA A 93 -21.28 16.58 -14.21
N ALA A 94 -20.17 16.18 -13.60
CA ALA A 94 -19.12 15.39 -14.23
C ALA A 94 -19.25 13.89 -13.86
N GLN A 95 -18.77 13.01 -14.74
CA GLN A 95 -18.86 11.56 -14.58
C GLN A 95 -17.55 11.02 -14.01
N VAL A 96 -17.58 10.36 -12.85
CA VAL A 96 -16.38 9.80 -12.20
C VAL A 96 -16.15 8.36 -12.63
N VAL A 97 -14.93 8.06 -13.07
CA VAL A 97 -14.46 6.73 -13.43
C VAL A 97 -13.23 6.39 -12.59
N VAL A 98 -13.22 5.21 -11.98
CA VAL A 98 -12.09 4.74 -11.17
C VAL A 98 -11.25 3.80 -12.03
N LEU A 99 -9.98 4.13 -12.23
CA LEU A 99 -9.04 3.29 -12.97
C LEU A 99 -8.52 2.18 -12.05
N ASP A 100 -8.60 0.93 -12.51
CA ASP A 100 -7.98 -0.20 -11.81
C ASP A 100 -6.47 -0.14 -12.01
N ALA A 101 -5.74 0.04 -10.90
CA ALA A 101 -4.29 0.20 -10.89
C ALA A 101 -3.53 -1.06 -11.34
N GLN A 102 -4.21 -2.19 -11.52
CA GLN A 102 -3.64 -3.48 -11.95
C GLN A 102 -3.90 -3.77 -13.44
N LYS A 103 -4.36 -2.76 -14.20
CA LYS A 103 -4.63 -2.84 -15.64
C LYS A 103 -4.00 -1.65 -16.37
N ASP A 104 -3.98 -1.73 -17.70
CA ASP A 104 -3.66 -0.61 -18.57
C ASP A 104 -4.68 0.53 -18.35
N GLY A 105 -4.26 1.65 -17.77
CA GLY A 105 -5.13 2.79 -17.49
C GLY A 105 -5.54 3.55 -18.75
N LEU A 106 -4.68 3.62 -19.77
CA LEU A 106 -5.03 4.27 -21.04
C LEU A 106 -6.08 3.50 -21.82
N GLN A 107 -5.99 2.17 -21.84
CA GLN A 107 -7.00 1.33 -22.47
C GLN A 107 -8.33 1.42 -21.72
N GLN A 108 -8.31 1.44 -20.37
CA GLN A 108 -9.52 1.71 -19.57
C GLN A 108 -10.16 3.07 -19.89
N MET A 109 -9.35 4.13 -20.04
CA MET A 109 -9.84 5.46 -20.46
C MET A 109 -10.44 5.43 -21.88
N ALA A 110 -9.73 4.81 -22.83
CA ALA A 110 -10.16 4.72 -24.23
C ALA A 110 -11.43 3.87 -24.40
N ASP A 111 -11.53 2.73 -23.72
CA ASP A 111 -12.71 1.84 -23.75
C ASP A 111 -13.93 2.55 -23.16
N TYR A 112 -13.78 3.26 -22.04
CA TYR A 112 -14.89 4.04 -21.46
C TYR A 112 -15.33 5.18 -22.39
N LEU A 113 -14.39 5.94 -22.93
CA LEU A 113 -14.67 7.10 -23.79
C LEU A 113 -15.19 6.74 -25.18
N ALA A 114 -15.03 5.49 -25.64
CA ALA A 114 -15.62 5.00 -26.88
C ALA A 114 -17.17 5.09 -26.86
N ASP A 115 -17.79 4.82 -25.70
CA ASP A 115 -19.25 4.95 -25.50
C ASP A 115 -19.66 6.36 -25.03
N HIS A 116 -18.72 7.19 -24.57
CA HIS A 116 -18.95 8.51 -23.97
C HIS A 116 -18.33 9.67 -24.79
N SER A 117 -18.48 9.62 -26.12
CA SER A 117 -17.99 10.66 -27.04
C SER A 117 -18.78 11.98 -26.97
N GLY A 118 -18.13 13.09 -27.32
CA GLY A 118 -18.69 14.45 -27.24
C GLY A 118 -18.40 15.16 -25.92
N VAL A 119 -17.40 14.71 -25.16
CA VAL A 119 -16.97 15.34 -23.91
C VAL A 119 -16.28 16.68 -24.15
N ASP A 120 -16.52 17.64 -23.25
CA ASP A 120 -15.89 18.96 -23.23
C ASP A 120 -14.48 18.88 -22.61
N ALA A 121 -14.32 18.08 -21.56
CA ALA A 121 -13.02 17.86 -20.91
C ALA A 121 -12.87 16.46 -20.30
N VAL A 122 -11.61 16.02 -20.22
CA VAL A 122 -11.17 14.83 -19.49
C VAL A 122 -10.21 15.26 -18.39
N HIS A 123 -10.61 15.07 -17.14
CA HIS A 123 -9.77 15.29 -15.96
C HIS A 123 -9.15 13.96 -15.55
N VAL A 124 -7.87 13.96 -15.21
CA VAL A 124 -7.12 12.75 -14.85
C VAL A 124 -6.39 13.00 -13.53
N LEU A 125 -6.74 12.26 -12.49
CA LEU A 125 -6.16 12.33 -11.15
C LEU A 125 -5.32 11.07 -10.94
N THR A 126 -4.00 11.24 -10.88
CA THR A 126 -3.03 10.18 -11.16
C THR A 126 -1.69 10.48 -10.49
N HIS A 127 -0.88 9.46 -10.20
CA HIS A 127 0.51 9.66 -9.78
C HIS A 127 1.39 10.08 -10.96
N GLY A 128 2.32 11.00 -10.72
CA GLY A 128 3.35 11.36 -11.70
C GLY A 128 4.51 12.13 -11.08
N TRP A 129 5.52 12.40 -11.89
CA TRP A 129 6.65 13.27 -11.59
C TRP A 129 7.04 14.06 -12.85
N VAL A 130 8.08 14.90 -12.75
CA VAL A 130 8.59 15.79 -13.81
C VAL A 130 8.72 15.09 -15.17
N GLY A 131 7.77 15.35 -16.08
CA GLY A 131 7.73 14.78 -17.43
C GLY A 131 7.19 13.36 -17.56
N ASP A 132 6.56 12.80 -16.52
CA ASP A 132 5.94 11.47 -16.55
C ASP A 132 4.63 11.31 -15.74
N LEU A 133 3.93 10.20 -15.99
CA LEU A 133 2.58 9.90 -15.48
C LEU A 133 2.35 8.39 -15.40
N TRP A 134 1.59 7.92 -14.40
CA TRP A 134 1.22 6.52 -14.22
C TRP A 134 -0.31 6.33 -14.30
N LEU A 135 -0.77 5.56 -15.28
CA LEU A 135 -2.18 5.22 -15.49
C LEU A 135 -2.34 3.70 -15.39
N GLY A 136 -2.76 3.23 -14.21
CA GLY A 136 -2.56 1.88 -13.73
C GLY A 136 -1.14 1.38 -13.98
N THR A 137 -1.01 0.28 -14.73
CA THR A 137 0.30 -0.30 -15.11
C THR A 137 0.99 0.44 -16.27
N THR A 138 0.43 1.54 -16.77
CA THR A 138 0.90 2.25 -17.97
C THR A 138 1.79 3.44 -17.60
N TYR A 139 3.07 3.36 -17.98
CA TYR A 139 4.02 4.45 -17.81
C TYR A 139 4.03 5.39 -19.03
N LEU A 140 3.53 6.61 -18.86
CA LEU A 140 3.62 7.66 -19.86
C LEU A 140 4.75 8.62 -19.55
N SER A 141 5.57 8.86 -20.57
CA SER A 141 6.63 9.86 -20.61
C SER A 141 6.75 10.33 -22.06
N LYS A 142 7.49 11.41 -22.30
CA LYS A 142 7.76 11.91 -23.66
C LYS A 142 8.20 10.80 -24.64
N ASP A 143 9.00 9.85 -24.14
CA ASP A 143 9.60 8.80 -24.96
C ASP A 143 8.68 7.58 -25.15
N THR A 144 7.69 7.34 -24.26
CA THR A 144 6.72 6.23 -24.38
C THR A 144 5.37 6.63 -24.98
N LEU A 145 5.01 7.93 -24.99
CA LEU A 145 3.76 8.43 -25.60
C LEU A 145 3.52 7.96 -27.05
N ALA A 146 4.60 7.73 -27.81
CA ALA A 146 4.53 7.24 -29.19
C ALA A 146 4.02 5.79 -29.30
N ASP A 147 4.35 4.93 -28.34
CA ASP A 147 3.94 3.52 -28.32
C ASP A 147 2.45 3.37 -27.96
N HIS A 148 1.94 4.28 -27.11
CA HIS A 148 0.52 4.34 -26.72
C HIS A 148 -0.34 5.22 -27.63
N ALA A 149 0.20 5.68 -28.77
CA ALA A 149 -0.40 6.75 -29.57
C ALA A 149 -1.80 6.44 -30.13
N ASP A 150 -2.19 5.17 -30.29
CA ASP A 150 -3.52 4.82 -30.82
C ASP A 150 -4.63 4.86 -29.75
N ALA A 151 -4.32 4.53 -28.49
CA ALA A 151 -5.23 4.76 -27.36
C ALA A 151 -5.38 6.27 -27.08
N LEU A 152 -4.27 7.01 -27.11
CA LEU A 152 -4.28 8.47 -26.96
C LEU A 152 -5.08 9.18 -28.07
N LYS A 153 -4.98 8.73 -29.33
CA LYS A 153 -5.84 9.21 -30.42
C LYS A 153 -7.30 8.80 -30.26
N ALA A 154 -7.62 7.70 -29.58
CA ALA A 154 -9.01 7.32 -29.31
C ALA A 154 -9.64 8.27 -28.28
N ILE A 155 -8.93 8.55 -27.18
CA ILE A 155 -9.27 9.56 -26.16
C ILE A 155 -9.40 10.96 -26.81
N GLY A 156 -8.45 11.32 -27.69
CA GLY A 156 -8.52 12.58 -28.43
C GLY A 156 -9.76 12.72 -29.35
N ARG A 157 -10.24 11.61 -29.92
CA ARG A 157 -11.43 11.60 -30.80
C ARG A 157 -12.76 11.60 -30.04
N SER A 158 -12.79 11.28 -28.74
CA SER A 158 -14.00 11.38 -27.93
C SER A 158 -14.25 12.80 -27.42
N LEU A 159 -13.22 13.65 -27.38
CA LEU A 159 -13.33 15.08 -27.08
C LEU A 159 -13.97 15.86 -28.23
N LYS A 160 -14.60 16.98 -27.86
CA LYS A 160 -14.98 18.05 -28.80
C LYS A 160 -13.73 18.69 -29.42
N ALA A 161 -13.90 19.41 -30.53
CA ALA A 161 -12.84 20.24 -31.09
C ALA A 161 -12.57 21.42 -30.14
N GLY A 162 -11.34 21.54 -29.63
CA GLY A 162 -11.04 22.41 -28.48
C GLY A 162 -11.61 21.87 -27.18
N GLY A 163 -11.45 20.57 -26.93
CA GLY A 163 -11.76 19.92 -25.67
C GLY A 163 -10.48 19.68 -24.85
N ASP A 164 -10.61 19.78 -23.52
CA ASP A 164 -9.47 19.83 -22.61
C ASP A 164 -9.02 18.45 -22.08
N ILE A 165 -7.74 18.30 -21.75
CA ILE A 165 -7.21 17.23 -20.88
C ILE A 165 -6.48 17.87 -19.70
N LEU A 166 -7.02 17.72 -18.49
CA LEU A 166 -6.49 18.32 -17.26
C LEU A 166 -5.82 17.24 -16.40
N VAL A 167 -4.48 17.27 -16.32
CA VAL A 167 -3.66 16.25 -15.67
C VAL A 167 -3.24 16.69 -14.26
N TYR A 168 -3.98 16.22 -13.26
CA TYR A 168 -3.65 16.38 -11.85
C TYR A 168 -2.71 15.25 -11.42
N SER A 169 -1.42 15.56 -11.35
CA SER A 169 -0.33 14.69 -10.89
C SER A 169 0.75 15.55 -10.27
N CYS A 170 1.69 14.96 -9.48
CA CYS A 170 2.54 15.74 -8.58
C CYS A 170 3.13 16.99 -9.20
N ASN A 171 3.79 16.93 -10.36
CA ASN A 171 4.42 18.08 -11.02
C ASN A 171 4.78 17.76 -12.50
N ALA A 172 3.94 17.01 -13.22
CA ALA A 172 4.30 16.46 -14.52
C ALA A 172 4.59 17.52 -15.60
N GLY A 173 4.08 18.75 -15.46
CA GLY A 173 4.37 19.89 -16.33
C GLY A 173 5.70 20.61 -16.05
N ALA A 174 6.43 20.24 -15.00
CA ALA A 174 7.59 20.99 -14.52
C ALA A 174 8.77 21.05 -15.51
N GLY A 175 9.32 22.26 -15.69
CA GLY A 175 10.57 22.49 -16.44
C GLY A 175 10.54 22.03 -17.90
N GLU A 176 11.73 21.88 -18.49
CA GLU A 176 11.86 21.53 -19.92
C GLU A 176 11.38 20.11 -20.24
N GLN A 177 11.51 19.17 -19.30
CA GLN A 177 11.02 17.79 -19.47
C GLN A 177 9.48 17.74 -19.42
N GLY A 178 8.86 18.42 -18.45
CA GLY A 178 7.41 18.47 -18.33
C GLY A 178 6.75 19.23 -19.48
N ALA A 179 7.27 20.40 -19.85
CA ALA A 179 6.77 21.14 -21.01
C ALA A 179 6.85 20.31 -22.31
N ALA A 180 7.92 19.52 -22.49
CA ALA A 180 8.05 18.64 -23.65
C ALA A 180 7.13 17.40 -23.60
N PHE A 181 6.77 16.92 -22.40
CA PHE A 181 5.77 15.84 -22.21
C PHE A 181 4.35 16.34 -22.52
N VAL A 182 3.93 17.45 -21.91
CA VAL A 182 2.60 18.06 -22.12
C VAL A 182 2.39 18.43 -23.59
N SER A 183 3.41 19.02 -24.24
CA SER A 183 3.38 19.32 -25.68
C SER A 183 3.28 18.08 -26.57
N ALA A 184 3.98 16.98 -26.23
CA ALA A 184 3.89 15.73 -26.96
C ALA A 184 2.53 15.03 -26.79
N LEU A 185 1.95 15.08 -25.58
CA LEU A 185 0.63 14.53 -25.29
C LEU A 185 -0.45 15.25 -26.11
N SER A 186 -0.48 16.59 -26.07
CA SER A 186 -1.39 17.43 -26.87
C SER A 186 -1.26 17.15 -28.37
N ALA A 187 -0.04 17.01 -28.89
CA ALA A 187 0.20 16.74 -30.31
C ALA A 187 -0.29 15.35 -30.78
N ILE A 188 -0.47 14.39 -29.86
CA ILE A 188 -0.93 13.02 -30.17
C ILE A 188 -2.45 12.89 -30.00
N THR A 189 -3.03 13.52 -28.97
CA THR A 189 -4.49 13.53 -28.74
C THR A 189 -5.19 14.49 -29.70
N GLY A 190 -4.56 15.61 -30.06
CA GLY A 190 -5.23 16.73 -30.74
C GLY A 190 -6.11 17.57 -29.81
N ALA A 191 -5.93 17.42 -28.50
CA ALA A 191 -6.60 18.15 -27.44
C ALA A 191 -5.68 19.19 -26.80
N ASP A 192 -6.25 20.21 -26.19
CA ASP A 192 -5.51 21.15 -25.35
C ASP A 192 -5.27 20.52 -23.98
N VAL A 193 -4.02 20.53 -23.51
CA VAL A 193 -3.58 19.80 -22.32
C VAL A 193 -3.03 20.76 -21.28
N ALA A 194 -3.45 20.60 -20.03
CA ALA A 194 -2.94 21.32 -18.85
C ALA A 194 -2.35 20.35 -17.80
N ALA A 195 -1.30 20.79 -17.09
CA ALA A 195 -0.68 20.06 -15.99
C ALA A 195 -0.10 21.02 -14.93
N SER A 196 0.12 20.53 -13.70
CA SER A 196 0.82 21.31 -12.66
C SER A 196 2.34 21.23 -12.82
N THR A 197 3.04 22.30 -12.44
CA THR A 197 4.50 22.49 -12.58
C THR A 197 5.25 22.58 -11.24
N ASP A 198 4.54 22.84 -10.14
CA ASP A 198 5.01 22.48 -8.78
C ASP A 198 4.09 21.41 -8.14
N ARG A 199 4.08 21.24 -6.81
CA ARG A 199 3.56 20.03 -6.15
C ARG A 199 2.03 20.05 -6.05
N THR A 200 1.33 19.06 -6.60
CA THR A 200 -0.11 18.88 -6.39
C THR A 200 -0.41 18.14 -5.07
N GLY A 201 -1.41 18.62 -4.33
CA GLY A 201 -1.90 18.07 -3.07
C GLY A 201 -1.15 18.57 -1.83
N ARG A 202 -0.91 17.68 -0.85
CA ARG A 202 -0.33 18.05 0.45
C ARG A 202 1.06 18.70 0.34
N ASN A 203 1.16 19.88 0.94
CA ASN A 203 2.29 20.81 0.88
C ASN A 203 2.54 21.40 -0.52
N GLY A 204 1.46 21.62 -1.25
CA GLY A 204 1.42 22.30 -2.55
C GLY A 204 -0.01 22.79 -2.81
N ASP A 205 -0.45 22.87 -4.07
CA ASP A 205 -1.83 23.27 -4.42
C ASP A 205 -2.51 22.33 -5.43
N TRP A 206 -3.36 22.86 -6.29
CA TRP A 206 -4.21 22.13 -7.25
C TRP A 206 -4.41 22.89 -8.58
N ASP A 207 -3.64 23.96 -8.80
CA ASP A 207 -3.66 24.70 -10.06
C ASP A 207 -2.87 23.92 -11.15
N LEU A 208 -3.01 24.34 -12.41
CA LEU A 208 -2.35 23.70 -13.57
C LEU A 208 -1.67 24.79 -14.41
N GLU A 209 -0.45 25.15 -14.04
CA GLU A 209 0.21 26.40 -14.49
C GLU A 209 0.78 26.34 -15.92
N ILE A 210 0.86 25.15 -16.54
CA ILE A 210 1.23 24.99 -17.95
C ILE A 210 0.09 24.41 -18.77
N SER A 211 -0.23 25.07 -19.89
CA SER A 211 -1.14 24.58 -20.93
C SER A 211 -0.51 24.62 -22.32
N THR A 212 -1.08 23.87 -23.26
CA THR A 212 -0.70 23.87 -24.69
C THR A 212 -1.57 24.78 -25.56
N GLY A 213 -2.75 25.17 -25.06
CA GLY A 213 -3.63 26.17 -25.67
C GLY A 213 -4.44 26.94 -24.63
N ALA A 214 -5.62 27.41 -25.02
CA ALA A 214 -6.62 27.85 -24.06
C ALA A 214 -7.12 26.64 -23.25
N ILE A 215 -7.63 26.90 -22.04
CA ILE A 215 -8.31 25.88 -21.24
C ILE A 215 -9.68 26.44 -20.90
N GLU A 216 -10.70 25.92 -21.56
CA GLU A 216 -12.07 26.39 -21.45
C GLU A 216 -12.76 25.89 -20.17
N THR A 217 -12.22 24.87 -19.52
CA THR A 217 -12.82 24.15 -18.38
C THR A 217 -12.18 24.49 -17.03
N ALA A 218 -13.02 24.59 -15.99
CA ALA A 218 -12.58 24.86 -14.61
C ALA A 218 -12.33 23.55 -13.84
N GLY A 219 -11.58 23.62 -12.74
CA GLY A 219 -11.32 22.45 -11.89
C GLY A 219 -12.60 21.84 -11.32
N VAL A 220 -12.80 20.54 -11.56
CA VAL A 220 -13.99 19.76 -11.15
C VAL A 220 -14.05 19.40 -9.67
N LEU A 221 -12.93 19.51 -8.94
CA LEU A 221 -12.84 19.18 -7.51
C LEU A 221 -13.36 20.34 -6.64
N SER A 222 -14.19 20.00 -5.66
CA SER A 222 -14.60 20.93 -4.61
C SER A 222 -13.42 21.27 -3.69
N ARG A 223 -13.40 22.52 -3.19
CA ARG A 223 -12.33 22.99 -2.30
C ARG A 223 -12.21 22.17 -1.02
N THR A 224 -13.32 21.64 -0.51
CA THR A 224 -13.33 20.72 0.65
C THR A 224 -12.53 19.44 0.40
N ALA A 225 -12.56 18.89 -0.82
CA ALA A 225 -11.78 17.71 -1.17
C ALA A 225 -10.32 18.05 -1.44
N MET A 226 -10.04 19.21 -2.06
CA MET A 226 -8.67 19.74 -2.23
C MET A 226 -7.98 19.98 -0.88
N ASP A 227 -8.63 20.70 0.03
CA ASP A 227 -8.13 21.06 1.37
C ASP A 227 -8.07 19.84 2.32
N GLY A 228 -8.94 18.85 2.09
CA GLY A 228 -8.99 17.59 2.85
C GLY A 228 -7.98 16.54 2.40
N TYR A 229 -7.31 16.72 1.26
CA TYR A 229 -6.45 15.70 0.68
C TYR A 229 -5.08 15.64 1.37
N ASP A 230 -4.98 14.72 2.32
CA ASP A 230 -3.83 14.61 3.24
C ASP A 230 -2.60 13.90 2.62
N TYR A 231 -2.53 13.82 1.28
CA TYR A 231 -1.48 13.15 0.50
C TYR A 231 -1.08 14.00 -0.71
N SER A 232 -0.02 13.62 -1.42
CA SER A 232 0.38 14.27 -2.68
C SER A 232 0.39 13.22 -3.78
N LEU A 233 0.12 13.64 -5.02
CA LEU A 233 0.00 12.77 -6.20
C LEU A 233 1.38 12.32 -6.74
N ALA A 234 2.29 12.01 -5.82
CA ALA A 234 3.74 11.97 -6.00
C ALA A 234 4.29 10.54 -5.92
N THR A 235 4.59 10.00 -7.10
CA THR A 235 5.40 8.80 -7.26
C THR A 235 6.66 9.15 -8.04
N PHE A 236 7.82 8.98 -7.40
CA PHE A 236 9.11 9.33 -7.99
C PHE A 236 9.60 8.17 -8.87
N THR A 237 9.46 8.29 -10.18
CA THR A 237 9.95 7.26 -11.10
C THR A 237 11.47 7.25 -11.20
N VAL A 238 12.09 6.09 -11.00
CA VAL A 238 13.48 5.82 -11.37
C VAL A 238 13.53 5.42 -12.83
N THR A 239 14.27 6.19 -13.62
CA THR A 239 14.40 6.05 -15.08
C THR A 239 15.82 5.66 -15.51
N SER A 240 16.75 5.52 -14.55
CA SER A 240 18.16 5.23 -14.82
C SER A 240 18.75 4.16 -13.90
N ASN A 241 19.32 3.12 -14.52
CA ASN A 241 20.10 2.05 -13.87
C ASN A 241 21.43 2.54 -13.24
N ALA A 242 21.82 3.81 -13.45
CA ALA A 242 23.04 4.36 -12.88
C ALA A 242 22.93 4.56 -11.36
N ASP A 243 24.07 4.59 -10.69
CA ASP A 243 24.15 4.77 -9.23
C ASP A 243 23.95 6.23 -8.78
N SER A 244 24.29 7.19 -9.64
CA SER A 244 24.24 8.63 -9.36
C SER A 244 24.03 9.43 -10.65
N GLY A 245 23.26 10.50 -10.57
CA GLY A 245 22.83 11.33 -11.70
C GLY A 245 21.36 11.69 -11.55
N VAL A 246 20.79 12.36 -12.56
CA VAL A 246 19.34 12.58 -12.65
C VAL A 246 18.64 11.24 -12.90
N GLY A 247 17.46 11.03 -12.29
CA GLY A 247 16.61 9.86 -12.55
C GLY A 247 17.09 8.55 -11.93
N THR A 248 18.13 8.56 -11.09
CA THR A 248 18.59 7.35 -10.38
C THR A 248 17.88 7.18 -9.03
N LEU A 249 17.77 5.94 -8.54
CA LEU A 249 17.18 5.65 -7.22
C LEU A 249 17.83 6.45 -6.08
N ARG A 250 19.15 6.70 -6.15
CA ARG A 250 19.87 7.53 -5.18
C ARG A 250 19.42 8.99 -5.21
N ASN A 251 19.10 9.52 -6.39
CA ASN A 251 18.57 10.87 -6.57
C ASN A 251 17.11 10.96 -6.11
N GLN A 252 16.27 9.96 -6.42
CA GLN A 252 14.88 9.92 -5.95
C GLN A 252 14.77 9.76 -4.42
N ILE A 253 15.56 8.88 -3.79
CA ILE A 253 15.61 8.78 -2.31
C ILE A 253 16.03 10.11 -1.66
N ALA A 254 16.90 10.89 -2.31
CA ALA A 254 17.28 12.21 -1.82
C ALA A 254 16.13 13.21 -1.93
N ALA A 255 15.45 13.26 -3.08
CA ALA A 255 14.38 14.21 -3.39
C ALA A 255 13.05 13.94 -2.67
N ALA A 256 12.69 12.66 -2.46
CA ALA A 256 11.43 12.24 -1.86
C ALA A 256 11.18 12.84 -0.47
N SER A 257 9.94 13.21 -0.16
CA SER A 257 9.50 13.65 1.16
C SER A 257 9.07 12.49 2.07
N THR A 258 8.67 12.79 3.32
CA THR A 258 8.20 11.77 4.26
C THR A 258 6.80 11.29 3.86
N GLY A 259 6.70 10.04 3.43
CA GLY A 259 5.45 9.40 2.97
C GLY A 259 5.34 9.24 1.45
N ASP A 260 6.30 9.76 0.67
CA ASP A 260 6.30 9.63 -0.80
C ASP A 260 6.69 8.20 -1.24
N THR A 261 6.19 7.78 -2.41
CA THR A 261 6.53 6.50 -3.05
C THR A 261 7.58 6.69 -4.14
N ILE A 262 8.47 5.71 -4.30
CA ILE A 262 9.47 5.63 -5.38
C ILE A 262 9.23 4.34 -6.16
N THR A 263 9.06 4.44 -7.48
CA THR A 263 8.87 3.29 -8.40
C THR A 263 9.92 3.31 -9.51
N PHE A 264 9.83 2.41 -10.50
CA PHE A 264 10.78 2.27 -11.61
C PHE A 264 10.00 2.15 -12.93
N ASN A 265 10.48 2.76 -14.02
CA ASN A 265 9.76 2.71 -15.31
C ASN A 265 9.87 1.36 -16.05
N ALA A 266 10.70 0.45 -15.55
CA ALA A 266 10.89 -0.91 -16.06
C ALA A 266 11.62 -1.76 -15.01
N GLY A 267 11.65 -3.09 -15.19
CA GLY A 267 12.51 -3.98 -14.41
C GLY A 267 13.99 -3.59 -14.59
N MET A 268 14.71 -3.43 -13.46
CA MET A 268 16.02 -2.75 -13.42
C MET A 268 17.11 -3.53 -12.69
N THR A 269 18.37 -3.14 -12.92
CA THR A 269 19.53 -3.61 -12.15
C THR A 269 20.46 -2.45 -11.83
N ILE A 270 20.28 -1.89 -10.63
CA ILE A 270 21.03 -0.74 -10.14
C ILE A 270 22.31 -1.22 -9.46
N SER A 271 23.44 -0.97 -10.11
CA SER A 271 24.77 -1.42 -9.67
C SER A 271 25.49 -0.33 -8.86
N LEU A 272 25.59 -0.52 -7.53
CA LEU A 272 26.17 0.49 -6.63
C LEU A 272 27.70 0.50 -6.68
N SER A 273 28.26 1.70 -6.71
CA SER A 273 29.69 2.00 -6.89
C SER A 273 30.21 3.09 -5.94
N SER A 274 29.34 4.05 -5.59
CA SER A 274 29.55 5.17 -4.67
C SER A 274 29.18 4.84 -3.21
N GLY A 275 28.73 3.60 -2.94
CA GLY A 275 28.41 3.11 -1.61
C GLY A 275 26.94 2.76 -1.41
N GLN A 276 26.53 2.55 -0.15
CA GLN A 276 25.17 2.15 0.21
C GLN A 276 24.10 3.20 -0.17
N LEU A 277 22.86 2.74 -0.38
CA LEU A 277 21.67 3.59 -0.37
C LEU A 277 21.29 3.89 1.09
N GLY A 278 21.11 5.16 1.45
CA GLY A 278 20.80 5.60 2.81
C GLY A 278 19.41 6.21 2.88
N ILE A 279 18.58 5.71 3.80
CA ILE A 279 17.19 6.19 4.00
C ILE A 279 17.05 6.64 5.45
N ASN A 280 16.53 7.86 5.66
CA ASN A 280 16.42 8.51 6.96
C ASN A 280 15.03 9.12 7.24
N LYS A 281 14.06 8.82 6.37
CA LYS A 281 12.69 9.33 6.33
C LYS A 281 11.74 8.15 6.08
N SER A 282 10.45 8.30 6.38
CA SER A 282 9.46 7.30 5.96
C SER A 282 9.23 7.43 4.45
N LEU A 283 9.23 6.32 3.71
CA LEU A 283 8.94 6.27 2.27
C LEU A 283 8.60 4.84 1.84
N THR A 284 8.05 4.68 0.64
CA THR A 284 7.93 3.38 -0.03
C THR A 284 8.95 3.31 -1.17
N ILE A 285 9.65 2.19 -1.31
CA ILE A 285 10.31 1.80 -2.57
C ILE A 285 9.57 0.58 -3.08
N ASP A 286 8.95 0.73 -4.24
CA ASP A 286 8.13 -0.28 -4.90
C ASP A 286 8.83 -0.74 -6.18
N GLY A 287 9.07 -2.04 -6.30
CA GLY A 287 9.73 -2.69 -7.44
C GLY A 287 9.02 -3.96 -7.91
N ASP A 288 7.75 -4.14 -7.53
CA ASP A 288 6.84 -5.18 -8.03
C ASP A 288 5.93 -4.52 -9.09
N LEU A 289 6.49 -4.27 -10.27
CA LEU A 289 5.94 -3.27 -11.22
C LEU A 289 4.70 -3.76 -11.97
N ASN A 290 4.40 -5.06 -11.84
CA ASN A 290 3.21 -5.71 -12.37
C ASN A 290 2.28 -6.25 -11.25
N ASN A 291 2.65 -6.05 -9.98
CA ASN A 291 1.98 -6.55 -8.78
C ASN A 291 1.74 -8.08 -8.78
N ASP A 292 2.60 -8.87 -9.43
CA ASP A 292 2.46 -10.35 -9.47
C ASP A 292 3.02 -11.06 -8.22
N GLY A 293 3.72 -10.32 -7.34
CA GLY A 293 4.38 -10.85 -6.15
C GLY A 293 5.84 -11.26 -6.38
N THR A 294 6.45 -10.80 -7.49
CA THR A 294 7.85 -11.07 -7.85
C THR A 294 8.66 -9.76 -7.90
N ALA A 295 9.95 -9.86 -7.56
CA ALA A 295 10.85 -8.72 -7.57
C ALA A 295 11.44 -8.44 -8.97
N ASP A 296 10.96 -7.39 -9.64
CA ASP A 296 11.50 -6.92 -10.94
C ASP A 296 12.81 -6.13 -10.79
N VAL A 297 13.08 -5.57 -9.60
CA VAL A 297 14.14 -4.58 -9.41
C VAL A 297 15.29 -5.13 -8.57
N ILE A 298 16.47 -5.17 -9.18
CA ILE A 298 17.70 -5.66 -8.55
C ILE A 298 18.54 -4.50 -8.03
N LEU A 299 18.81 -4.50 -6.71
CA LEU A 299 19.72 -3.58 -6.04
C LEU A 299 21.02 -4.31 -5.70
N ASP A 300 22.09 -4.01 -6.43
CA ASP A 300 23.31 -4.81 -6.44
C ASP A 300 24.54 -4.01 -6.01
N ALA A 301 25.06 -4.26 -4.82
CA ALA A 301 26.23 -3.54 -4.32
C ALA A 301 27.58 -4.04 -4.85
N ASN A 302 27.61 -5.12 -5.66
CA ASN A 302 28.81 -5.68 -6.29
C ASN A 302 30.02 -5.84 -5.34
N TYR A 303 29.72 -6.19 -4.08
CA TYR A 303 30.62 -6.29 -2.92
C TYR A 303 31.49 -5.05 -2.64
N ASN A 304 31.08 -3.87 -3.11
CA ASN A 304 31.75 -2.60 -2.83
C ASN A 304 31.32 -1.98 -1.48
N SER A 305 30.09 -2.24 -1.04
CA SER A 305 29.49 -1.69 0.19
C SER A 305 28.32 -2.53 0.69
N ARG A 306 27.68 -2.12 1.79
CA ARG A 306 26.29 -2.48 2.10
C ARG A 306 25.36 -2.06 0.95
N VAL A 307 24.22 -2.75 0.76
CA VAL A 307 23.20 -2.33 -0.23
C VAL A 307 22.34 -1.18 0.33
N LEU A 308 21.55 -1.40 1.39
CA LEU A 308 20.66 -0.38 1.99
C LEU A 308 20.91 -0.16 3.49
N SER A 309 20.64 1.05 3.95
CA SER A 309 20.76 1.43 5.37
C SER A 309 19.62 2.37 5.76
N VAL A 310 18.60 1.85 6.43
CA VAL A 310 17.51 2.63 7.02
C VAL A 310 17.93 3.08 8.42
N THR A 311 18.03 4.39 8.67
CA THR A 311 18.45 4.94 9.96
C THR A 311 17.30 5.39 10.86
N SER A 312 16.15 5.73 10.25
CA SER A 312 14.98 6.32 10.91
C SER A 312 13.78 6.30 9.96
N GLY A 313 12.56 6.39 10.52
CA GLY A 313 11.30 6.38 9.76
C GLY A 313 10.65 5.00 9.66
N THR A 314 9.52 4.95 8.95
CA THR A 314 8.83 3.72 8.53
C THR A 314 9.05 3.55 7.03
N VAL A 315 9.82 2.52 6.64
CA VAL A 315 10.18 2.28 5.23
C VAL A 315 9.54 1.00 4.74
N ASN A 316 8.79 1.08 3.65
CA ASN A 316 8.29 -0.10 2.94
C ASN A 316 9.22 -0.40 1.76
N LEU A 317 9.56 -1.67 1.57
CA LEU A 317 10.36 -2.19 0.48
C LEU A 317 9.59 -3.35 -0.18
N ASP A 318 9.12 -3.17 -1.41
CA ASP A 318 8.38 -4.19 -2.15
C ASP A 318 9.09 -4.54 -3.47
N GLY A 319 9.00 -5.80 -3.90
CA GLY A 319 9.58 -6.28 -5.17
C GLY A 319 11.10 -6.06 -5.35
N LEU A 320 11.93 -6.11 -4.30
CA LEU A 320 13.37 -5.83 -4.40
C LEU A 320 14.27 -7.07 -4.28
N VAL A 321 15.17 -7.27 -5.23
CA VAL A 321 16.31 -8.21 -5.11
C VAL A 321 17.54 -7.49 -4.53
N ILE A 322 17.64 -7.49 -3.20
CA ILE A 322 18.71 -6.85 -2.41
C ILE A 322 19.93 -7.79 -2.34
N LYS A 323 20.97 -7.54 -3.16
CA LYS A 323 22.07 -8.51 -3.31
C LYS A 323 23.50 -7.97 -3.35
N ARG A 324 24.42 -8.91 -3.09
CA ARG A 324 25.89 -8.75 -3.15
C ARG A 324 26.43 -7.58 -2.33
N GLY A 325 25.81 -7.28 -1.20
CA GLY A 325 26.35 -6.40 -0.18
C GLY A 325 27.56 -7.00 0.54
N LEU A 326 28.53 -6.16 0.92
CA LEU A 326 29.67 -6.52 1.74
C LEU A 326 29.87 -5.51 2.88
N VAL A 327 30.02 -6.03 4.11
CA VAL A 327 30.50 -5.26 5.27
C VAL A 327 31.62 -6.02 5.99
N TYR A 328 32.64 -5.31 6.48
CA TYR A 328 33.74 -5.90 7.23
C TYR A 328 34.18 -5.01 8.40
N GLY A 329 34.63 -5.65 9.47
CA GLY A 329 35.07 -5.00 10.70
C GLY A 329 36.60 -4.92 10.78
N ASN A 330 37.10 -3.76 11.18
CA ASN A 330 38.51 -3.60 11.54
C ASN A 330 38.84 -4.34 12.85
N GLY A 331 40.06 -4.86 12.92
CA GLY A 331 40.62 -5.44 14.13
C GLY A 331 40.84 -4.37 15.21
N ALA A 332 40.66 -4.74 16.47
CA ALA A 332 40.74 -3.79 17.57
C ALA A 332 42.18 -3.30 17.79
N ASN A 333 42.35 -1.97 17.86
CA ASN A 333 43.58 -1.34 18.33
C ASN A 333 43.84 -1.71 19.80
N ALA A 334 45.09 -1.97 20.15
CA ALA A 334 45.47 -2.25 21.53
C ALA A 334 45.52 -0.98 22.39
N ILE A 335 45.05 -1.06 23.64
CA ILE A 335 45.11 0.03 24.64
C ILE A 335 45.74 -0.48 25.93
N GLN A 336 46.33 0.43 26.71
CA GLN A 336 46.89 0.13 28.02
C GLN A 336 45.82 -0.35 29.01
N GLY A 337 45.93 -1.62 29.42
CA GLY A 337 45.23 -2.23 30.55
C GLY A 337 44.02 -3.10 30.21
N THR A 338 43.44 -2.95 29.02
CA THR A 338 42.20 -3.63 28.62
C THR A 338 42.26 -4.14 27.19
N GLY A 339 41.70 -5.34 26.96
CA GLY A 339 41.41 -5.82 25.62
C GLY A 339 40.19 -5.11 25.02
N ASN A 340 40.32 -4.58 23.80
CA ASN A 340 39.27 -3.85 23.11
C ASN A 340 38.46 -4.76 22.18
N PRO A 341 37.13 -4.54 22.04
CA PRO A 341 36.30 -5.33 21.15
C PRO A 341 36.63 -5.06 19.68
N GLY A 342 36.52 -6.10 18.84
CA GLY A 342 36.63 -5.97 17.39
C GLY A 342 35.42 -5.24 16.79
N VAL A 343 35.63 -4.52 15.68
CA VAL A 343 34.52 -3.81 15.02
C VAL A 343 33.54 -4.83 14.42
N SER A 344 32.24 -4.59 14.60
CA SER A 344 31.19 -5.47 14.09
C SER A 344 30.76 -5.10 12.67
N ALA A 345 30.49 -6.10 11.84
CA ALA A 345 30.12 -5.98 10.43
C ALA A 345 28.64 -6.34 10.23
N LEU A 346 27.77 -5.34 10.32
CA LEU A 346 26.34 -5.56 10.55
C LEU A 346 25.48 -5.21 9.34
N GLY A 347 24.81 -6.19 8.75
CA GLY A 347 23.91 -6.05 7.60
C GLY A 347 24.69 -5.76 6.33
N GLY A 348 25.07 -6.79 5.58
CA GLY A 348 25.63 -6.65 4.23
C GLY A 348 24.55 -6.22 3.23
N GLY A 349 23.40 -6.87 3.25
CA GLY A 349 22.23 -6.44 2.47
C GLY A 349 21.63 -5.17 3.04
N LEU A 350 21.00 -5.28 4.22
CA LEU A 350 20.24 -4.21 4.87
C LEU A 350 20.69 -4.00 6.33
N LEU A 351 20.88 -2.74 6.72
CA LEU A 351 20.92 -2.33 8.13
C LEU A 351 19.65 -1.55 8.47
N ILE A 352 19.04 -1.90 9.60
CA ILE A 352 17.90 -1.20 10.19
C ILE A 352 18.35 -0.62 11.54
N GLY A 353 18.42 0.71 11.61
CA GLY A 353 18.87 1.49 12.76
C GLY A 353 17.84 1.57 13.89
N THR A 354 18.30 1.90 15.10
CA THR A 354 17.46 2.04 16.30
C THR A 354 16.32 3.04 16.08
N GLY A 355 15.08 2.60 16.32
CA GLY A 355 13.87 3.40 16.14
C GLY A 355 13.29 3.39 14.74
N ALA A 356 13.98 2.81 13.74
CA ALA A 356 13.40 2.58 12.42
C ALA A 356 12.44 1.38 12.43
N THR A 357 11.41 1.46 11.60
CA THR A 357 10.54 0.33 11.24
C THR A 357 10.72 0.06 9.75
N VAL A 358 10.92 -1.20 9.37
CA VAL A 358 10.96 -1.59 7.96
C VAL A 358 9.96 -2.71 7.70
N THR A 359 9.22 -2.58 6.61
CA THR A 359 8.38 -3.62 6.03
C THR A 359 9.08 -4.11 4.76
N ILE A 360 9.17 -5.43 4.58
CA ILE A 360 9.71 -6.04 3.36
C ILE A 360 8.67 -7.04 2.83
N MET A 361 8.29 -6.85 1.57
CA MET A 361 7.31 -7.67 0.86
C MET A 361 7.87 -8.10 -0.50
N ASN A 362 7.44 -9.27 -0.98
CA ASN A 362 7.71 -9.86 -2.31
C ASN A 362 9.18 -9.81 -2.78
N SER A 363 10.12 -9.77 -1.83
CA SER A 363 11.52 -9.40 -2.07
C SER A 363 12.49 -10.58 -1.90
N THR A 364 13.71 -10.44 -2.41
CA THR A 364 14.78 -11.42 -2.22
C THR A 364 16.05 -10.77 -1.69
N ILE A 365 16.47 -11.15 -0.48
CA ILE A 365 17.71 -10.69 0.16
C ILE A 365 18.75 -11.80 -0.01
N THR A 366 19.72 -11.62 -0.91
CA THR A 366 20.59 -12.74 -1.31
C THR A 366 22.06 -12.42 -1.58
N GLN A 367 22.93 -13.43 -1.39
CA GLN A 367 24.36 -13.38 -1.68
C GLN A 367 25.14 -12.28 -0.93
N ASN A 368 24.59 -11.74 0.17
CA ASN A 368 25.22 -10.68 0.97
C ASN A 368 26.20 -11.28 1.99
N ALA A 369 27.30 -10.56 2.28
CA ALA A 369 28.43 -11.07 3.05
C ALA A 369 28.88 -10.13 4.19
N ALA A 370 29.29 -10.72 5.33
CA ALA A 370 29.79 -9.98 6.49
C ALA A 370 30.97 -10.65 7.21
N ALA A 371 31.99 -9.87 7.62
CA ALA A 371 33.13 -10.36 8.39
C ALA A 371 33.47 -9.48 9.60
N GLY A 372 33.28 -9.98 10.82
CA GLY A 372 33.62 -9.28 12.06
C GLY A 372 35.14 -9.15 12.27
N GLY A 373 35.57 -8.03 12.84
CA GLY A 373 36.97 -7.80 13.20
C GLY A 373 37.39 -8.57 14.46
N GLY A 374 38.65 -9.00 14.51
CA GLY A 374 39.24 -9.65 15.68
C GLY A 374 39.55 -8.67 16.80
N ALA A 375 39.40 -9.13 18.04
CA ALA A 375 39.60 -8.30 19.23
C ALA A 375 41.06 -8.23 19.69
N SER A 376 41.38 -7.25 20.56
CA SER A 376 42.70 -7.15 21.16
C SER A 376 42.76 -7.98 22.44
N GLY A 377 43.84 -8.74 22.60
CA GLY A 377 44.23 -9.32 23.89
C GLY A 377 44.61 -8.23 24.90
N ALA A 378 44.55 -8.59 26.17
CA ALA A 378 44.92 -7.68 27.25
C ALA A 378 46.44 -7.70 27.47
N GLY A 379 47.09 -6.54 27.35
CA GLY A 379 48.54 -6.40 27.56
C GLY A 379 48.94 -5.99 28.99
N GLY A 380 50.23 -5.74 29.20
CA GLY A 380 50.75 -5.19 30.46
C GLY A 380 52.26 -5.34 30.64
N GLY A 381 52.88 -4.40 31.37
CA GLY A 381 54.33 -4.30 31.44
C GLY A 381 54.99 -3.79 30.15
N GLY A 382 54.24 -3.06 29.31
CA GLY A 382 54.80 -2.31 28.19
C GLY A 382 54.55 -2.85 26.78
N THR A 383 53.83 -3.97 26.61
CA THR A 383 53.46 -4.56 25.30
C THR A 383 51.95 -4.76 25.19
N TRP A 384 51.37 -4.40 24.04
CA TRP A 384 49.93 -4.50 23.75
C TRP A 384 49.74 -4.79 22.25
N LEU A 385 48.81 -5.68 21.88
CA LEU A 385 48.79 -6.32 20.55
C LEU A 385 47.43 -6.19 19.86
N GLY A 386 47.39 -5.68 18.62
CA GLY A 386 46.15 -5.48 17.87
C GLY A 386 45.57 -6.76 17.26
N GLY A 387 44.23 -6.83 17.15
CA GLY A 387 43.51 -7.93 16.51
C GLY A 387 43.58 -7.89 14.97
N GLY A 388 43.23 -8.96 14.28
CA GLY A 388 43.17 -9.00 12.80
C GLY A 388 41.87 -8.39 12.26
N GLY A 389 41.91 -7.81 11.04
CA GLY A 389 40.71 -7.35 10.35
C GLY A 389 39.86 -8.50 9.78
N GLY A 390 38.56 -8.28 9.62
CA GLY A 390 37.65 -9.22 8.94
C GLY A 390 37.98 -9.36 7.45
N GLY A 391 37.72 -10.53 6.87
CA GLY A 391 37.96 -10.81 5.47
C GLY A 391 37.13 -9.96 4.50
N GLY A 392 37.64 -9.82 3.28
CA GLY A 392 36.85 -9.38 2.14
C GLY A 392 36.15 -10.55 1.47
N TYR A 393 35.45 -10.31 0.37
CA TYR A 393 34.74 -11.34 -0.40
C TYR A 393 34.89 -11.13 -1.90
N SER A 394 35.00 -12.22 -2.68
CA SER A 394 35.14 -12.15 -4.15
C SER A 394 36.25 -11.17 -4.64
N GLY A 395 37.37 -11.10 -3.91
CA GLY A 395 38.47 -10.16 -4.18
C GLY A 395 38.18 -8.69 -3.85
N LYS A 396 37.08 -8.38 -3.14
CA LYS A 396 36.69 -7.03 -2.73
C LYS A 396 36.86 -6.81 -1.22
N GLY A 397 37.39 -5.65 -0.86
CA GLY A 397 37.46 -5.17 0.53
C GLY A 397 38.29 -6.02 1.49
N GLY A 398 38.25 -5.65 2.76
CA GLY A 398 38.97 -6.30 3.86
C GLY A 398 39.21 -5.31 5.01
N GLY A 399 38.93 -5.72 6.24
CA GLY A 399 39.12 -4.89 7.42
C GLY A 399 40.60 -4.63 7.70
N THR A 400 40.93 -3.47 8.25
CA THR A 400 42.29 -3.17 8.71
C THR A 400 42.56 -3.93 10.01
N GLY A 401 43.73 -4.52 10.15
CA GLY A 401 44.24 -4.99 11.44
C GLY A 401 44.37 -3.85 12.46
N GLY A 402 44.35 -4.21 13.73
CA GLY A 402 44.55 -3.29 14.85
C GLY A 402 46.02 -2.95 15.05
N SER A 403 46.27 -1.73 15.52
CA SER A 403 47.60 -1.26 15.91
C SER A 403 48.05 -1.92 17.22
N SER A 404 49.33 -2.30 17.27
CA SER A 404 50.04 -2.74 18.48
C SER A 404 50.88 -1.59 19.06
N TYR A 405 51.27 -1.67 20.34
CA TYR A 405 52.14 -0.70 21.01
C TYR A 405 53.20 -1.39 21.87
N TYR A 406 54.40 -0.80 21.94
CA TYR A 406 55.51 -1.23 22.79
C TYR A 406 56.21 0.00 23.39
N SER A 407 56.70 -0.13 24.62
CA SER A 407 57.33 0.98 25.36
C SER A 407 58.85 1.12 25.15
N GLY A 408 59.48 0.20 24.42
CA GLY A 408 60.91 0.27 24.03
C GLY A 408 61.11 0.67 22.56
N THR A 409 62.34 1.06 22.21
CA THR A 409 62.76 1.56 20.88
C THR A 409 62.89 0.45 19.81
N ALA A 410 61.90 -0.44 19.72
CA ALA A 410 61.87 -1.55 18.76
C ALA A 410 60.98 -1.23 17.55
N ASN A 411 61.38 -1.69 16.36
CA ASN A 411 60.62 -1.50 15.13
C ASN A 411 59.33 -2.33 15.12
N PHE A 412 58.18 -1.67 15.00
CA PHE A 412 56.95 -2.30 14.50
C PHE A 412 56.85 -2.14 12.99
N THR A 413 56.27 -3.13 12.33
CA THR A 413 55.51 -2.87 11.09
C THR A 413 54.17 -2.24 11.48
N PRO A 414 53.81 -1.05 10.94
CA PRO A 414 52.49 -0.46 11.20
C PRO A 414 51.35 -1.41 10.79
N ALA A 415 50.16 -1.22 11.36
CA ALA A 415 48.96 -1.90 10.86
C ALA A 415 48.71 -1.44 9.42
N SER A 416 48.85 -2.35 8.46
CA SER A 416 48.53 -2.05 7.05
C SER A 416 47.02 -2.00 6.85
N ALA A 417 46.57 -1.37 5.77
CA ALA A 417 45.21 -1.58 5.29
C ALA A 417 44.98 -3.06 4.92
N GLY A 418 43.71 -3.49 4.89
CA GLY A 418 43.33 -4.76 4.28
C GLY A 418 43.61 -4.74 2.77
N GLY A 419 43.97 -5.90 2.23
CA GLY A 419 44.14 -6.13 0.79
C GLY A 419 42.84 -6.62 0.13
N ALA A 420 42.86 -6.74 -1.19
CA ALA A 420 41.73 -7.22 -2.00
C ALA A 420 41.27 -8.64 -1.58
N GLY A 421 40.16 -8.75 -0.84
CA GLY A 421 39.63 -10.01 -0.31
C GLY A 421 40.25 -10.48 1.01
N VAL A 422 41.16 -9.70 1.62
CA VAL A 422 41.98 -10.12 2.76
C VAL A 422 42.08 -9.00 3.80
N GLY A 423 41.46 -9.19 4.97
CA GLY A 423 41.70 -8.33 6.12
C GLY A 423 43.17 -8.45 6.55
N SER A 424 43.77 -7.37 7.04
CA SER A 424 45.17 -7.40 7.48
C SER A 424 45.31 -7.91 8.92
N SER A 425 46.43 -8.59 9.19
CA SER A 425 46.82 -8.97 10.56
C SER A 425 47.17 -7.74 11.40
N GLY A 426 47.11 -7.86 12.73
CA GLY A 426 47.59 -6.82 13.64
C GLY A 426 49.10 -6.54 13.49
N SER A 427 49.56 -5.37 13.95
CA SER A 427 50.97 -4.94 13.83
C SER A 427 51.95 -5.91 14.49
N THR A 428 52.85 -6.52 13.72
CA THR A 428 53.77 -7.57 14.20
C THR A 428 54.97 -6.98 14.95
N HIS A 429 55.43 -7.74 15.95
CA HIS A 429 56.63 -7.50 16.73
C HIS A 429 57.48 -8.78 16.71
N GLY A 430 58.80 -8.66 16.59
CA GLY A 430 59.72 -9.79 16.60
C GLY A 430 60.84 -9.56 17.61
N TYR A 431 61.04 -10.49 18.54
CA TYR A 431 62.01 -10.34 19.63
C TYR A 431 62.83 -11.64 19.81
N GLY A 432 63.90 -11.76 19.03
CA GLY A 432 64.76 -12.94 19.03
C GLY A 432 64.03 -14.19 18.53
N SER A 433 64.13 -15.29 19.28
CA SER A 433 63.50 -16.58 18.95
C SER A 433 61.97 -16.61 19.11
N TRP A 434 61.37 -15.56 19.66
CA TRP A 434 59.93 -15.47 19.90
C TRP A 434 59.25 -14.72 18.74
N ASN A 435 58.47 -15.43 17.91
CA ASN A 435 57.89 -14.90 16.67
C ASN A 435 56.46 -15.40 16.39
N THR A 436 55.52 -15.17 17.31
CA THR A 436 54.07 -15.03 17.02
C THR A 436 53.40 -14.27 18.16
N TYR A 437 52.46 -13.38 17.82
CA TYR A 437 51.87 -12.42 18.77
C TYR A 437 50.46 -11.91 18.37
N VAL A 438 50.24 -11.64 17.08
CA VAL A 438 49.10 -10.84 16.59
C VAL A 438 47.91 -11.70 16.15
N GLY A 439 46.73 -11.10 16.13
CA GLY A 439 45.58 -11.68 15.45
C GLY A 439 45.80 -11.67 13.93
N GLY A 440 45.63 -12.81 13.28
CA GLY A 440 45.68 -12.94 11.83
C GLY A 440 44.43 -12.34 11.19
N GLY A 441 44.60 -11.64 10.07
CA GLY A 441 43.45 -11.13 9.31
C GLY A 441 42.65 -12.27 8.64
N GLY A 442 41.34 -12.08 8.50
CA GLY A 442 40.46 -13.00 7.79
C GLY A 442 40.58 -12.84 6.27
N SER A 443 40.13 -13.85 5.53
CA SER A 443 40.12 -13.86 4.06
C SER A 443 38.97 -14.74 3.56
N THR A 444 39.18 -15.59 2.55
CA THR A 444 38.37 -16.80 2.35
C THR A 444 38.51 -17.80 3.51
N SER A 445 39.53 -17.67 4.36
CA SER A 445 39.71 -18.47 5.57
C SER A 445 39.59 -17.64 6.84
N ALA A 446 39.23 -18.29 7.96
CA ALA A 446 39.24 -17.67 9.28
C ALA A 446 40.62 -17.05 9.60
N GLY A 447 40.62 -15.82 10.12
CA GLY A 447 41.82 -15.19 10.65
C GLY A 447 42.32 -15.95 11.89
N THR A 448 43.58 -16.38 11.86
CA THR A 448 44.17 -17.20 12.93
C THR A 448 44.24 -16.43 14.25
N GLY A 449 43.86 -17.06 15.36
CA GLY A 449 44.07 -16.50 16.69
C GLY A 449 45.56 -16.31 16.98
N GLY A 450 45.92 -15.19 17.60
CA GLY A 450 47.30 -14.90 17.99
C GLY A 450 47.78 -15.85 19.07
N VAL A 451 48.87 -16.57 18.81
CA VAL A 451 49.48 -17.53 19.75
C VAL A 451 50.74 -16.94 20.35
N LEU A 452 50.90 -17.04 21.67
CA LEU A 452 52.10 -16.61 22.39
C LEU A 452 52.94 -17.82 22.80
N SER A 453 53.85 -18.24 21.92
CA SER A 453 54.65 -19.46 22.14
C SER A 453 55.71 -19.27 23.23
N GLY A 454 55.80 -20.23 24.16
CA GLY A 454 56.89 -20.35 25.15
C GLY A 454 56.91 -19.35 26.31
N ILE A 455 55.88 -18.53 26.50
CA ILE A 455 55.71 -17.70 27.71
C ILE A 455 54.56 -18.27 28.56
N ASN A 456 54.89 -18.92 29.67
CA ASN A 456 54.00 -19.74 30.52
C ASN A 456 52.82 -19.01 31.23
N LEU A 457 52.55 -17.75 30.88
CA LEU A 457 51.54 -16.87 31.50
C LEU A 457 50.62 -16.19 30.46
N ALA A 458 50.77 -16.53 29.18
CA ALA A 458 50.11 -15.86 28.06
C ALA A 458 48.85 -16.60 27.59
N GLY A 459 47.76 -15.87 27.38
CA GLY A 459 46.55 -16.38 26.75
C GLY A 459 46.56 -16.14 25.24
N ASN A 460 46.09 -17.10 24.46
CA ASN A 460 45.98 -16.98 23.01
C ASN A 460 44.70 -16.24 22.63
N GLY A 461 44.71 -15.53 21.51
CA GLY A 461 43.49 -15.05 20.87
C GLY A 461 42.73 -16.21 20.21
N GLY A 462 41.41 -16.08 20.10
CA GLY A 462 40.58 -16.99 19.33
C GLY A 462 40.70 -16.75 17.84
N ALA A 463 40.52 -17.79 17.02
CA ALA A 463 40.34 -17.62 15.58
C ALA A 463 39.01 -16.94 15.26
N GLY A 464 38.93 -16.26 14.10
CA GLY A 464 37.64 -15.86 13.54
C GLY A 464 36.79 -17.07 13.13
N GLY A 465 35.52 -16.84 12.84
CA GLY A 465 34.67 -17.80 12.15
C GLY A 465 35.04 -17.91 10.67
N MET A 466 34.49 -18.91 9.98
CA MET A 466 34.59 -19.06 8.53
C MET A 466 33.26 -19.57 8.01
N ALA A 467 32.55 -18.75 7.24
CA ALA A 467 31.25 -19.06 6.65
C ALA A 467 31.37 -19.34 5.14
N SER A 468 30.51 -20.19 4.61
CA SER A 468 30.58 -20.74 3.26
C SER A 468 29.37 -20.35 2.42
N GLY A 469 29.60 -19.58 1.36
CA GLY A 469 28.60 -19.28 0.34
C GLY A 469 28.67 -20.26 -0.83
N ALA A 470 27.70 -20.18 -1.74
CA ALA A 470 27.59 -21.08 -2.89
C ALA A 470 28.80 -21.06 -3.86
N THR A 471 29.59 -19.98 -3.86
CA THR A 471 30.72 -19.77 -4.79
C THR A 471 32.06 -19.47 -4.12
N SER A 472 32.04 -19.00 -2.86
CA SER A 472 33.26 -18.67 -2.10
C SER A 472 32.94 -18.53 -0.61
N THR A 473 33.99 -18.53 0.23
CA THR A 473 33.92 -18.46 1.69
C THR A 473 34.35 -17.09 2.22
N ILE A 474 33.98 -16.75 3.46
CA ILE A 474 34.43 -15.52 4.15
C ILE A 474 34.87 -15.83 5.58
N GLY A 475 35.93 -15.21 6.07
CA GLY A 475 36.50 -15.40 7.40
C GLY A 475 36.50 -14.13 8.26
N GLY A 476 36.17 -14.28 9.54
CA GLY A 476 36.33 -13.22 10.53
C GLY A 476 37.80 -12.99 10.89
N GLY A 477 38.14 -11.81 11.42
CA GLY A 477 39.50 -11.51 11.88
C GLY A 477 39.81 -12.24 13.19
N GLY A 478 41.03 -12.77 13.32
CA GLY A 478 41.49 -13.45 14.54
C GLY A 478 41.77 -12.47 15.69
N GLY A 479 41.46 -12.86 16.93
CA GLY A 479 41.84 -12.10 18.11
C GLY A 479 43.35 -12.19 18.37
N SER A 480 43.94 -11.21 19.04
CA SER A 480 45.37 -11.25 19.43
C SER A 480 45.60 -11.87 20.81
N ALA A 481 46.85 -12.22 21.11
CA ALA A 481 47.24 -12.82 22.37
C ALA A 481 47.29 -11.78 23.52
N GLY A 482 47.06 -12.24 24.76
CA GLY A 482 47.10 -11.43 25.98
C GLY A 482 48.26 -11.80 26.90
N TYR A 483 48.91 -10.79 27.49
CA TYR A 483 50.16 -10.94 28.23
C TYR A 483 50.41 -9.84 29.29
N THR A 484 51.22 -10.13 30.31
CA THR A 484 51.61 -9.18 31.38
C THR A 484 52.97 -9.53 31.96
N TYR A 485 53.98 -8.66 31.84
CA TYR A 485 55.28 -8.85 32.51
C TYR A 485 55.23 -8.57 34.02
N LEU A 486 54.49 -7.53 34.42
CA LEU A 486 54.36 -7.08 35.79
C LEU A 486 52.89 -6.73 36.07
N SER A 487 52.20 -7.54 36.88
CA SER A 487 50.88 -7.20 37.41
C SER A 487 51.02 -6.46 38.74
N ALA A 488 50.39 -5.30 38.85
CA ALA A 488 50.04 -4.76 40.16
C ALA A 488 49.06 -5.75 40.84
N PRO A 489 49.24 -6.10 42.13
CA PRO A 489 48.36 -7.05 42.81
C PRO A 489 46.89 -6.66 42.70
N GLY A 490 46.02 -7.61 42.38
CA GLY A 490 44.56 -7.42 42.27
C GLY A 490 44.03 -6.80 40.97
N VAL A 491 44.88 -6.45 40.00
CA VAL A 491 44.40 -5.95 38.69
C VAL A 491 44.17 -7.12 37.71
N ALA A 492 42.93 -7.28 37.25
CA ALA A 492 42.55 -8.28 36.25
C ALA A 492 42.56 -7.69 34.83
N TYR A 493 43.27 -8.35 33.92
CA TYR A 493 43.51 -7.88 32.54
C TYR A 493 42.64 -8.68 31.55
N ASN A 494 41.41 -8.19 31.31
CA ASN A 494 40.41 -8.90 30.50
C ASN A 494 40.55 -8.64 28.99
N GLY A 495 40.42 -9.69 28.18
CA GLY A 495 40.50 -9.65 26.71
C GLY A 495 39.22 -9.13 26.05
N GLY A 496 39.34 -8.51 24.87
CA GLY A 496 38.20 -7.90 24.17
C GLY A 496 37.33 -8.90 23.42
N ALA A 497 36.04 -8.63 23.28
CA ALA A 497 35.12 -9.50 22.53
C ALA A 497 35.23 -9.31 21.01
N GLY A 498 35.23 -10.41 20.25
CA GLY A 498 35.26 -10.36 18.78
C GLY A 498 34.07 -9.62 18.17
N GLY A 499 34.26 -8.99 17.02
CA GLY A 499 33.21 -8.25 16.31
C GLY A 499 32.12 -9.19 15.79
N ALA A 500 30.85 -8.82 15.96
CA ALA A 500 29.73 -9.59 15.43
C ALA A 500 29.57 -9.40 13.90
N ALA A 501 28.89 -10.33 13.22
CA ALA A 501 28.68 -10.29 11.78
C ALA A 501 27.22 -10.60 11.39
N ALA A 502 26.66 -9.91 10.39
CA ALA A 502 25.31 -10.18 9.86
C ALA A 502 25.27 -10.01 8.34
N GLY A 503 25.03 -11.09 7.60
CA GLY A 503 25.16 -11.15 6.14
C GLY A 503 24.03 -10.43 5.41
N GLY A 504 22.80 -10.95 5.52
CA GLY A 504 21.61 -10.36 4.92
C GLY A 504 21.19 -9.09 5.64
N VAL A 505 20.60 -9.20 6.84
CA VAL A 505 19.96 -8.10 7.56
C VAL A 505 20.47 -7.96 9.00
N TYR A 506 20.63 -6.72 9.46
CA TYR A 506 20.79 -6.40 10.88
C TYR A 506 19.63 -5.55 11.39
N VAL A 507 18.94 -6.03 12.43
CA VAL A 507 17.86 -5.31 13.14
C VAL A 507 18.42 -4.77 14.46
N ALA A 508 18.67 -3.46 14.54
CA ALA A 508 19.20 -2.83 15.75
C ALA A 508 18.23 -2.92 16.95
N SER A 509 18.75 -2.68 18.16
CA SER A 509 17.88 -2.61 19.35
C SER A 509 16.93 -1.42 19.24
N GLY A 510 15.66 -1.63 19.59
CA GLY A 510 14.58 -0.65 19.38
C GLY A 510 14.14 -0.47 17.92
N ALA A 511 14.68 -1.24 16.96
CA ALA A 511 14.20 -1.29 15.58
C ALA A 511 13.15 -2.40 15.39
N LYS A 512 12.35 -2.30 14.33
CA LYS A 512 11.38 -3.33 13.91
C LYS A 512 11.61 -3.74 12.47
N LEU A 513 11.49 -5.04 12.20
CA LEU A 513 11.42 -5.62 10.86
C LEU A 513 10.14 -6.47 10.75
N TYR A 514 9.34 -6.17 9.74
CA TYR A 514 8.17 -6.93 9.29
C TYR A 514 8.48 -7.55 7.92
N MET A 515 8.17 -8.83 7.74
CA MET A 515 8.41 -9.57 6.50
C MET A 515 7.17 -10.39 6.10
N ALA A 516 6.89 -10.41 4.80
CA ALA A 516 5.99 -11.37 4.17
C ALA A 516 6.51 -11.71 2.76
N SER A 517 6.29 -12.96 2.33
CA SER A 517 6.65 -13.47 0.99
C SER A 517 8.11 -13.21 0.59
N THR A 518 9.00 -13.01 1.58
CA THR A 518 10.37 -12.55 1.37
C THR A 518 11.35 -13.71 1.48
N THR A 519 12.23 -13.86 0.49
CA THR A 519 13.25 -14.91 0.45
C THR A 519 14.60 -14.39 0.95
N VAL A 520 15.09 -14.92 2.06
CA VAL A 520 16.42 -14.63 2.60
C VAL A 520 17.32 -15.83 2.33
N SER A 521 18.20 -15.74 1.33
CA SER A 521 18.98 -16.90 0.88
C SER A 521 20.44 -16.64 0.53
N ASN A 522 21.31 -17.63 0.68
CA ASN A 522 22.72 -17.58 0.28
C ASN A 522 23.54 -16.44 0.94
N ASN A 523 23.09 -15.89 2.07
CA ASN A 523 23.79 -14.82 2.79
C ASN A 523 24.76 -15.41 3.83
N ILE A 524 25.94 -14.80 3.98
CA ILE A 524 27.04 -15.36 4.78
C ILE A 524 27.61 -14.37 5.81
N ALA A 525 27.95 -14.88 7.00
CA ALA A 525 28.53 -14.08 8.07
C ALA A 525 29.58 -14.84 8.90
N ALA A 526 30.76 -14.23 9.08
CA ALA A 526 31.84 -14.79 9.88
C ALA A 526 32.23 -13.85 11.03
N GLY A 527 32.08 -14.31 12.28
CA GLY A 527 32.35 -13.52 13.48
C GLY A 527 33.84 -13.39 13.80
N GLY A 528 34.25 -12.29 14.44
CA GLY A 528 35.64 -12.07 14.85
C GLY A 528 36.07 -12.93 16.04
N GLY A 529 37.36 -13.24 16.15
CA GLY A 529 37.94 -13.96 17.29
C GLY A 529 38.11 -13.06 18.52
N GLY A 530 37.91 -13.64 19.70
CA GLY A 530 38.08 -12.96 21.00
C GLY A 530 39.56 -12.82 21.41
N GLY A 531 39.88 -11.77 22.16
CA GLY A 531 41.24 -11.48 22.61
C GLY A 531 41.68 -12.35 23.80
N GLY A 532 42.95 -12.76 23.81
CA GLY A 532 43.52 -13.51 24.94
C GLY A 532 43.66 -12.68 26.22
N ALA A 533 43.78 -13.34 27.37
CA ALA A 533 44.01 -12.73 28.67
C ALA A 533 45.10 -13.47 29.46
N ARG A 534 45.66 -12.87 30.52
CA ARG A 534 46.70 -13.50 31.35
C ARG A 534 46.23 -14.86 31.90
N LEU A 535 47.02 -15.91 31.67
CA LEU A 535 46.89 -17.20 32.36
C LEU A 535 47.44 -17.07 33.79
N ASP A 536 46.72 -17.58 34.78
CA ASP A 536 47.11 -17.50 36.18
C ASP A 536 47.64 -18.85 36.69
N THR A 537 48.93 -18.91 36.98
CA THR A 537 49.61 -20.06 37.59
C THR A 537 50.14 -19.76 38.99
N ASP A 538 49.86 -18.58 39.57
CA ASP A 538 50.21 -18.25 40.96
C ASP A 538 48.98 -17.87 41.80
N SER A 539 48.48 -18.86 42.54
CA SER A 539 47.31 -18.77 43.41
C SER A 539 47.43 -17.70 44.51
N ARG A 540 48.62 -17.14 44.76
CA ARG A 540 48.86 -16.13 45.79
C ARG A 540 48.53 -14.69 45.35
N VAL A 541 48.40 -14.44 44.04
CA VAL A 541 48.20 -13.07 43.49
C VAL A 541 46.93 -12.88 42.67
N ASN A 542 46.20 -13.96 42.33
CA ASN A 542 44.85 -13.95 41.75
C ASN A 542 44.66 -12.89 40.62
N SER A 543 45.58 -12.87 39.65
CA SER A 543 45.74 -11.74 38.70
C SER A 543 45.46 -12.08 37.24
N GLY A 544 45.04 -13.32 36.95
CA GLY A 544 44.62 -13.69 35.60
C GLY A 544 43.27 -13.08 35.21
N GLY A 545 43.14 -12.74 33.92
CA GLY A 545 41.94 -12.11 33.37
C GLY A 545 40.98 -13.10 32.71
N ILE A 546 39.75 -12.62 32.48
CA ILE A 546 38.75 -13.28 31.64
C ILE A 546 39.11 -12.96 30.18
N ALA A 547 39.27 -13.98 29.35
CA ALA A 547 39.52 -13.82 27.93
C ALA A 547 38.24 -13.44 27.17
N GLY A 548 38.42 -12.72 26.07
CA GLY A 548 37.31 -12.18 25.30
C GLY A 548 36.51 -13.26 24.59
N ALA A 549 35.19 -13.13 24.59
CA ALA A 549 34.31 -13.98 23.82
C ALA A 549 34.53 -13.80 22.31
N GLY A 550 34.22 -14.83 21.52
CA GLY A 550 34.13 -14.70 20.06
C GLY A 550 32.91 -13.86 19.66
N GLY A 551 33.02 -13.16 18.54
CA GLY A 551 31.89 -12.45 17.95
C GLY A 551 30.90 -13.42 17.33
N SER A 552 29.62 -13.24 17.63
CA SER A 552 28.55 -14.04 17.01
C SER A 552 28.27 -13.63 15.57
N ALA A 553 27.69 -14.55 14.78
CA ALA A 553 27.36 -14.31 13.38
C ALA A 553 25.99 -14.88 13.00
N ALA A 554 25.27 -14.17 12.12
CA ALA A 554 24.07 -14.69 11.46
C ALA A 554 24.14 -14.49 9.94
N GLY A 555 23.95 -15.56 9.15
CA GLY A 555 23.99 -15.48 7.70
C GLY A 555 22.86 -14.62 7.14
N GLY A 556 21.61 -15.03 7.41
CA GLY A 556 20.39 -14.31 7.06
C GLY A 556 20.19 -13.03 7.88
N ILE A 557 19.62 -13.13 9.08
CA ILE A 557 19.19 -11.99 9.91
C ILE A 557 19.80 -12.07 11.32
N LEU A 558 20.42 -10.98 11.77
CA LEU A 558 20.82 -10.79 13.17
C LEU A 558 19.88 -9.79 13.86
N VAL A 559 19.12 -10.25 14.85
CA VAL A 559 18.10 -9.45 15.55
C VAL A 559 18.56 -9.02 16.95
N LYS A 560 18.49 -7.71 17.22
CA LYS A 560 18.53 -7.09 18.57
C LYS A 560 17.29 -6.25 18.91
N GLY A 561 16.43 -5.98 17.93
CA GLY A 561 15.14 -5.28 18.08
C GLY A 561 13.97 -6.25 18.15
N SER A 562 12.97 -6.03 17.29
CA SER A 562 11.88 -6.97 17.05
C SER A 562 11.89 -7.46 15.60
N LEU A 563 11.66 -8.76 15.40
CA LEU A 563 11.44 -9.37 14.08
C LEU A 563 10.07 -10.05 14.08
N TYR A 564 9.27 -9.71 13.07
CA TYR A 564 7.97 -10.28 12.73
C TYR A 564 8.06 -10.86 11.33
N TYR A 565 7.75 -12.14 11.16
CA TYR A 565 7.74 -12.82 9.86
C TYR A 565 6.65 -13.90 9.83
N ASN A 566 6.21 -14.24 8.63
CA ASN A 566 5.02 -15.07 8.40
C ASN A 566 5.41 -16.49 7.91
N ALA A 567 4.47 -17.19 7.26
CA ALA A 567 4.68 -18.54 6.70
C ALA A 567 4.96 -18.56 5.18
N THR A 568 4.93 -17.41 4.49
CA THR A 568 5.35 -17.26 3.08
C THR A 568 6.79 -16.78 2.94
N ASP A 569 7.39 -16.24 4.01
CA ASP A 569 8.83 -15.97 4.08
C ASP A 569 9.66 -17.26 4.03
N THR A 570 10.78 -17.24 3.29
CA THR A 570 11.66 -18.41 3.15
C THR A 570 13.11 -18.10 3.54
N PHE A 571 13.75 -19.09 4.16
CA PHE A 571 15.14 -19.03 4.59
C PHE A 571 15.89 -20.26 4.03
N SER A 572 16.98 -20.05 3.29
CA SER A 572 17.69 -21.16 2.62
C SER A 572 19.16 -20.86 2.31
N SER A 573 20.03 -21.86 2.49
CA SER A 573 21.46 -21.79 2.12
C SER A 573 22.25 -20.60 2.70
N ASN A 574 21.76 -19.98 3.77
CA ASN A 574 22.52 -18.98 4.53
C ASN A 574 23.55 -19.69 5.43
N ASP A 575 24.65 -19.02 5.78
CA ASP A 575 25.63 -19.54 6.73
C ASP A 575 26.14 -18.45 7.69
N GLY A 576 26.17 -18.74 8.98
CA GLY A 576 26.61 -17.81 10.01
C GLY A 576 27.48 -18.54 11.02
N VAL A 577 28.78 -18.25 11.02
CA VAL A 577 29.78 -18.94 11.86
C VAL A 577 30.43 -17.92 12.80
N GLY A 578 30.15 -18.05 14.09
CA GLY A 578 30.75 -17.22 15.13
C GLY A 578 32.25 -17.49 15.30
N GLY A 579 32.98 -16.51 15.83
CA GLY A 579 34.39 -16.65 16.15
C GLY A 579 34.65 -17.47 17.41
N SER A 580 35.88 -17.94 17.58
CA SER A 580 36.31 -18.56 18.84
C SER A 580 36.58 -17.51 19.91
N GLY A 581 36.33 -17.84 21.18
CA GLY A 581 36.84 -17.05 22.30
C GLY A 581 38.36 -17.20 22.47
N GLY A 582 38.99 -16.22 23.13
CA GLY A 582 40.39 -16.32 23.54
C GLY A 582 40.59 -17.24 24.77
N THR A 583 41.85 -17.57 25.08
CA THR A 583 42.20 -18.27 26.32
C THR A 583 42.74 -17.32 27.40
N GLY A 584 42.54 -17.69 28.65
CA GLY A 584 42.87 -16.88 29.84
C GLY A 584 42.59 -17.65 31.13
N LYS A 585 42.61 -16.99 32.29
CA LYS A 585 42.21 -17.64 33.56
C LYS A 585 40.76 -18.15 33.51
N THR A 586 39.91 -17.42 32.80
CA THR A 586 38.63 -17.91 32.30
C THR A 586 38.66 -17.74 30.79
N ASN A 587 38.43 -18.82 30.03
CA ASN A 587 38.37 -18.74 28.58
C ASN A 587 37.13 -17.97 28.13
N GLY A 588 37.24 -17.26 27.00
CA GLY A 588 36.10 -16.64 26.35
C GLY A 588 35.17 -17.69 25.76
N VAL A 589 33.86 -17.44 25.84
CA VAL A 589 32.87 -18.27 25.15
C VAL A 589 33.00 -18.05 23.64
N ALA A 590 32.79 -19.09 22.82
CA ALA A 590 32.70 -18.91 21.38
C ALA A 590 31.47 -18.07 21.01
N GLY A 591 31.58 -17.27 19.96
CA GLY A 591 30.44 -16.58 19.37
C GLY A 591 29.46 -17.61 18.80
N THR A 592 28.17 -17.41 19.03
CA THR A 592 27.13 -18.24 18.41
C THR A 592 27.08 -17.97 16.91
N GLY A 593 27.01 -19.05 16.12
CA GLY A 593 26.62 -19.01 14.71
C GLY A 593 25.15 -19.34 14.55
N SER A 594 24.49 -18.74 13.55
CA SER A 594 23.17 -19.14 13.07
C SER A 594 23.10 -18.95 11.55
N PRO A 595 22.65 -19.94 10.76
CA PRO A 595 22.48 -19.75 9.31
C PRO A 595 21.44 -18.66 9.04
N ASP A 596 20.21 -18.83 9.55
CA ASP A 596 19.06 -18.05 9.10
C ASP A 596 18.70 -16.88 10.03
N VAL A 597 18.33 -17.15 11.29
CA VAL A 597 17.98 -16.10 12.26
C VAL A 597 18.81 -16.25 13.53
N GLY A 598 19.59 -15.22 13.85
CA GLY A 598 20.31 -15.09 15.10
C GLY A 598 19.61 -14.13 16.06
N ASN A 599 19.01 -14.63 17.13
CA ASN A 599 18.41 -13.82 18.19
C ASN A 599 19.49 -13.46 19.25
N PHE A 600 19.70 -12.15 19.48
CA PHE A 600 20.69 -11.62 20.40
C PHE A 600 20.07 -10.76 21.51
N GLY A 601 19.04 -11.29 22.17
CA GLY A 601 18.27 -10.59 23.20
C GLY A 601 17.07 -9.81 22.62
N ALA A 602 16.57 -10.26 21.48
CA ALA A 602 15.48 -9.66 20.71
C ALA A 602 14.13 -10.33 21.00
N THR A 603 13.05 -9.57 20.76
CA THR A 603 11.69 -10.10 20.69
C THR A 603 11.46 -10.70 19.30
N LEU A 604 11.49 -12.03 19.22
CA LEU A 604 11.17 -12.77 18.00
C LEU A 604 9.69 -13.19 18.04
N ILE A 605 8.91 -12.76 17.05
CA ILE A 605 7.49 -13.13 16.91
C ILE A 605 7.31 -13.84 15.57
N VAL A 606 7.13 -15.15 15.65
CA VAL A 606 6.85 -16.03 14.51
C VAL A 606 5.33 -16.18 14.35
N SER A 607 4.87 -16.43 13.13
CA SER A 607 3.48 -16.81 12.82
C SER A 607 2.43 -15.87 13.43
N THR A 608 2.41 -14.62 12.98
CA THR A 608 1.26 -13.74 13.22
C THR A 608 1.11 -12.69 12.13
N TRP A 609 2.14 -11.88 11.85
CA TRP A 609 2.00 -10.69 11.01
C TRP A 609 1.50 -11.01 9.59
N SER A 610 0.50 -10.25 9.18
CA SER A 610 0.06 -10.03 7.80
C SER A 610 0.06 -8.52 7.60
N PRO A 611 0.37 -7.99 6.40
CA PRO A 611 0.20 -6.56 6.12
C PRO A 611 -1.25 -6.10 6.34
N VAL A 612 -1.45 -4.78 6.40
CA VAL A 612 -2.80 -4.21 6.33
C VAL A 612 -3.44 -4.66 5.00
N PRO A 613 -4.74 -5.05 4.96
CA PRO A 613 -5.37 -5.53 3.74
C PRO A 613 -5.20 -4.58 2.55
N THR A 614 -4.52 -5.05 1.51
CA THR A 614 -4.49 -4.42 0.18
C THR A 614 -5.78 -4.72 -0.59
N THR A 615 -6.43 -5.86 -0.27
CA THR A 615 -7.83 -6.13 -0.61
C THR A 615 -8.70 -4.98 -0.10
N ALA A 616 -9.26 -4.17 -1.00
CA ALA A 616 -10.17 -3.08 -0.68
C ALA A 616 -11.61 -3.43 -1.07
N VAL A 617 -12.60 -2.76 -0.48
CA VAL A 617 -13.98 -2.85 -0.97
C VAL A 617 -14.12 -1.96 -2.20
N SER A 618 -14.40 -2.56 -3.36
CA SER A 618 -14.50 -1.87 -4.66
C SER A 618 -15.89 -1.35 -4.98
N GLY A 619 -16.92 -1.85 -4.31
CA GLY A 619 -18.30 -1.42 -4.53
C GLY A 619 -19.31 -2.07 -3.60
N ALA A 620 -20.49 -1.46 -3.48
CA ALA A 620 -21.65 -1.99 -2.77
C ALA A 620 -22.95 -1.58 -3.49
N SER A 621 -24.05 -2.28 -3.20
CA SER A 621 -25.41 -1.96 -3.68
C SER A 621 -26.49 -2.41 -2.71
N LEU A 622 -27.61 -1.68 -2.65
CA LEU A 622 -28.78 -2.04 -1.84
C LEU A 622 -29.67 -3.07 -2.56
N SER A 623 -30.14 -4.09 -1.85
CA SER A 623 -31.12 -5.07 -2.38
C SER A 623 -32.46 -4.47 -2.85
N ALA A 624 -32.80 -3.30 -2.32
CA ALA A 624 -33.97 -2.53 -2.73
C ALA A 624 -33.62 -1.03 -2.69
N ASP A 625 -32.76 -0.61 -3.61
CA ASP A 625 -32.78 0.80 -4.05
C ASP A 625 -34.17 1.08 -4.65
N THR A 626 -34.80 2.18 -4.24
CA THR A 626 -36.17 2.55 -4.62
C THR A 626 -36.32 4.06 -4.85
N GLY A 627 -35.20 4.73 -5.12
CA GLY A 627 -35.10 6.13 -5.47
C GLY A 627 -35.63 6.44 -6.86
N THR A 628 -35.03 7.45 -7.50
CA THR A 628 -35.27 7.73 -8.93
C THR A 628 -34.12 7.25 -9.79
N SER A 629 -32.90 7.18 -9.24
CA SER A 629 -31.88 6.25 -9.75
C SER A 629 -32.11 4.83 -9.21
N GLY A 630 -31.35 3.87 -9.72
CA GLY A 630 -31.18 2.53 -9.14
C GLY A 630 -29.79 2.34 -8.50
N SER A 631 -29.11 3.44 -8.20
CA SER A 631 -27.74 3.51 -7.70
C SER A 631 -27.46 4.71 -6.78
N ASP A 632 -28.50 5.46 -6.38
CA ASP A 632 -28.37 6.65 -5.51
C ASP A 632 -28.49 6.31 -4.01
N PHE A 633 -28.68 5.02 -3.68
CA PHE A 633 -28.84 4.51 -2.32
C PHE A 633 -30.03 5.15 -1.57
N ILE A 634 -31.03 5.69 -2.30
CA ILE A 634 -32.28 6.20 -1.72
C ILE A 634 -33.27 5.04 -1.62
N THR A 635 -33.65 4.67 -0.41
CA THR A 635 -34.60 3.57 -0.18
C THR A 635 -35.75 3.93 0.75
N ASN A 636 -36.94 3.41 0.47
CA ASN A 636 -38.05 3.39 1.42
C ASN A 636 -38.20 2.04 2.15
N THR A 637 -37.34 1.08 1.82
CA THR A 637 -37.35 -0.28 2.36
C THR A 637 -36.21 -0.40 3.38
N ALA A 638 -36.56 -0.36 4.66
CA ALA A 638 -35.60 -0.35 5.76
C ALA A 638 -34.77 -1.65 5.85
N ALA A 639 -35.38 -2.81 5.61
CA ALA A 639 -34.67 -4.08 5.61
C ALA A 639 -33.86 -4.23 4.31
N GLN A 640 -32.54 -4.38 4.42
CA GLN A 640 -31.64 -4.44 3.26
C GLN A 640 -30.65 -5.59 3.38
N THR A 641 -30.43 -6.29 2.28
CA THR A 641 -29.18 -7.01 2.00
C THR A 641 -28.31 -6.08 1.16
N ILE A 642 -27.18 -5.64 1.70
CA ILE A 642 -26.16 -4.95 0.93
C ILE A 642 -25.24 -6.02 0.33
N ASN A 643 -25.07 -6.01 -0.99
CA ASN A 643 -24.12 -6.87 -1.69
C ASN A 643 -22.95 -6.02 -2.16
N GLY A 644 -21.73 -6.56 -2.17
CA GLY A 644 -20.57 -5.81 -2.62
C GLY A 644 -19.41 -6.67 -3.13
N THR A 645 -18.45 -5.97 -3.72
CA THR A 645 -17.25 -6.54 -4.35
C THR A 645 -15.99 -6.06 -3.64
N LEU A 646 -14.90 -6.79 -3.88
CA LEU A 646 -13.54 -6.49 -3.44
C LEU A 646 -12.62 -6.34 -4.66
N SER A 647 -11.56 -5.54 -4.53
CA SER A 647 -10.54 -5.37 -5.58
C SER A 647 -9.78 -6.67 -5.88
N ALA A 648 -9.66 -7.56 -4.90
CA ALA A 648 -9.01 -8.87 -5.02
C ALA A 648 -9.81 -9.96 -4.28
N ASN A 649 -9.43 -11.22 -4.49
CA ASN A 649 -9.97 -12.33 -3.70
C ASN A 649 -9.47 -12.22 -2.24
N LEU A 650 -10.39 -12.21 -1.28
CA LEU A 650 -10.10 -12.12 0.16
C LEU A 650 -9.11 -13.21 0.60
N VAL A 651 -8.03 -12.85 1.32
CA VAL A 651 -7.01 -13.83 1.74
C VAL A 651 -7.19 -14.33 3.18
N ALA A 652 -6.45 -15.38 3.55
CA ALA A 652 -6.61 -16.05 4.83
C ALA A 652 -6.26 -15.13 6.02
N GLY A 653 -7.20 -14.98 6.95
CA GLY A 653 -7.06 -14.07 8.11
C GLY A 653 -7.69 -12.68 7.91
N GLU A 654 -8.21 -12.39 6.72
CA GLU A 654 -9.02 -11.21 6.45
C GLU A 654 -10.52 -11.45 6.70
N SER A 655 -11.26 -10.37 6.87
CA SER A 655 -12.71 -10.34 7.01
C SER A 655 -13.27 -9.02 6.49
N VAL A 656 -14.47 -9.00 5.92
CA VAL A 656 -15.12 -7.74 5.52
C VAL A 656 -15.89 -7.18 6.71
N GLN A 657 -15.71 -5.89 6.99
CA GLN A 657 -16.47 -5.13 7.99
C GLN A 657 -17.30 -4.03 7.32
N VAL A 658 -18.46 -3.76 7.92
CA VAL A 658 -19.43 -2.75 7.49
C VAL A 658 -19.87 -1.88 8.68
N SER A 659 -20.25 -0.64 8.37
CA SER A 659 -20.80 0.37 9.27
C SER A 659 -21.98 1.06 8.59
N TYR A 660 -22.98 1.45 9.37
CA TYR A 660 -24.19 2.13 8.91
C TYR A 660 -24.35 3.55 9.52
N ASP A 661 -23.31 4.01 10.21
CA ASP A 661 -23.25 5.17 11.10
C ASP A 661 -21.94 5.94 10.94
N ASP A 662 -21.51 6.13 9.69
CA ASP A 662 -20.29 6.86 9.30
C ASP A 662 -18.98 6.35 9.92
N GLY A 663 -18.93 5.07 10.30
CA GLY A 663 -17.79 4.43 10.95
C GLY A 663 -17.81 4.48 12.48
N GLY A 664 -18.91 4.95 13.10
CA GLY A 664 -19.09 4.96 14.54
C GLY A 664 -19.13 3.56 15.18
N THR A 665 -19.79 2.61 14.51
CA THR A 665 -19.80 1.19 14.88
C THR A 665 -19.53 0.30 13.67
N TRP A 666 -18.79 -0.78 13.89
CA TRP A 666 -18.40 -1.74 12.85
C TRP A 666 -18.83 -3.15 13.22
N ALA A 667 -19.44 -3.85 12.27
CA ALA A 667 -19.79 -5.26 12.36
C ALA A 667 -19.17 -6.02 11.18
N ASN A 668 -18.92 -7.32 11.32
CA ASN A 668 -18.50 -8.15 10.20
C ASN A 668 -19.67 -8.34 9.23
N ALA A 669 -19.38 -8.42 7.93
CA ALA A 669 -20.37 -8.74 6.90
C ALA A 669 -20.98 -10.14 7.13
N THR A 670 -22.25 -10.31 6.78
CA THR A 670 -23.03 -11.56 6.99
C THR A 670 -22.47 -12.73 6.18
N THR A 671 -21.94 -12.47 4.97
CA THR A 671 -21.18 -13.45 4.19
C THR A 671 -19.93 -12.81 3.58
N PHE A 672 -18.81 -13.53 3.67
CA PHE A 672 -17.55 -13.28 2.99
C PHE A 672 -16.77 -14.62 3.01
N GLN A 673 -15.89 -14.88 2.04
CA GLN A 673 -15.17 -16.15 1.97
C GLN A 673 -13.76 -15.97 1.38
N VAL A 674 -12.78 -16.64 1.98
CA VAL A 674 -11.40 -16.65 1.50
C VAL A 674 -11.34 -17.28 0.11
N GLY A 675 -10.62 -16.64 -0.81
CA GLY A 675 -10.55 -17.03 -2.23
C GLY A 675 -11.67 -16.46 -3.11
N PHE A 676 -12.50 -15.55 -2.59
CA PHE A 676 -13.60 -14.90 -3.32
C PHE A 676 -13.54 -13.38 -3.13
N ASN A 677 -13.98 -12.63 -4.15
CA ASN A 677 -14.03 -11.17 -4.16
C ASN A 677 -15.44 -10.59 -3.95
N THR A 678 -16.38 -11.39 -3.43
CA THR A 678 -17.77 -10.98 -3.18
C THR A 678 -18.16 -11.16 -1.72
N TRP A 679 -18.96 -10.23 -1.20
CA TRP A 679 -19.47 -10.25 0.18
C TRP A 679 -20.92 -9.73 0.23
N SER A 680 -21.63 -10.01 1.33
CA SER A 680 -22.92 -9.38 1.62
C SER A 680 -23.15 -9.17 3.11
N ALA A 681 -23.92 -8.15 3.45
CA ALA A 681 -24.32 -7.84 4.82
C ALA A 681 -25.83 -7.56 4.90
N THR A 682 -26.51 -8.09 5.91
CA THR A 682 -27.93 -7.80 6.17
C THR A 682 -28.10 -6.80 7.30
N THR A 683 -29.05 -5.89 7.15
CA THR A 683 -29.33 -4.82 8.10
C THR A 683 -30.80 -4.41 8.10
N THR A 684 -31.21 -3.60 9.08
CA THR A 684 -32.44 -2.83 9.04
C THR A 684 -32.11 -1.38 9.36
N LEU A 685 -32.16 -0.53 8.33
CA LEU A 685 -31.84 0.88 8.41
C LEU A 685 -32.81 1.59 9.35
N SER A 686 -32.29 2.38 10.29
CA SER A 686 -33.08 3.14 11.28
C SER A 686 -33.35 4.59 10.84
N GLY A 687 -32.56 5.11 9.89
CA GLY A 687 -32.62 6.46 9.33
C GLY A 687 -31.52 6.61 8.27
N SER A 688 -31.47 7.76 7.58
CA SER A 688 -30.41 8.10 6.62
C SER A 688 -29.06 8.31 7.33
N SER A 689 -27.95 7.90 6.70
CA SER A 689 -26.59 8.07 7.24
C SER A 689 -25.53 7.81 6.16
N THR A 690 -24.26 7.69 6.55
CA THR A 690 -23.18 7.20 5.69
C THR A 690 -22.92 5.71 5.93
N PHE A 691 -23.01 4.91 4.87
CA PHE A 691 -22.54 3.53 4.85
C PHE A 691 -21.03 3.50 4.63
N ARG A 692 -20.32 2.66 5.38
CA ARG A 692 -18.90 2.37 5.14
C ARG A 692 -18.61 0.88 5.14
N ALA A 693 -17.66 0.44 4.30
CA ALA A 693 -17.22 -0.94 4.22
C ALA A 693 -15.71 -1.03 3.98
N ARG A 694 -15.04 -1.98 4.63
CA ARG A 694 -13.58 -2.18 4.55
C ARG A 694 -13.22 -3.65 4.73
N VAL A 695 -12.07 -4.06 4.24
CA VAL A 695 -11.47 -5.34 4.66
C VAL A 695 -10.62 -5.09 5.90
N THR A 696 -10.63 -6.02 6.86
CA THR A 696 -9.80 -5.95 8.06
C THR A 696 -9.19 -7.30 8.39
N ASN A 697 -7.97 -7.27 8.90
CA ASN A 697 -7.38 -8.35 9.68
C ASN A 697 -7.01 -7.81 11.08
N VAL A 698 -6.19 -8.55 11.83
CA VAL A 698 -5.81 -8.17 13.21
C VAL A 698 -4.64 -7.15 13.29
N TYR A 699 -4.09 -6.71 12.16
CA TYR A 699 -3.03 -5.70 12.06
C TYR A 699 -3.52 -4.35 11.53
N GLY A 700 -4.66 -4.33 10.85
CA GLY A 700 -5.32 -3.11 10.40
C GLY A 700 -6.48 -3.39 9.44
N SER A 701 -6.99 -2.31 8.85
CA SER A 701 -8.05 -2.35 7.84
C SER A 701 -7.63 -1.59 6.59
N SER A 702 -8.14 -2.01 5.43
CA SER A 702 -8.04 -1.27 4.18
C SER A 702 -8.66 0.13 4.30
N ALA A 703 -8.42 0.99 3.31
CA ALA A 703 -9.27 2.15 3.07
C ALA A 703 -10.76 1.73 3.02
N ALA A 704 -11.63 2.58 3.54
CA ALA A 704 -13.06 2.29 3.65
C ALA A 704 -13.83 2.85 2.46
N TYR A 705 -14.41 1.97 1.64
CA TYR A 705 -15.50 2.33 0.73
C TYR A 705 -16.56 3.08 1.53
N THR A 706 -16.97 4.25 1.06
CA THR A 706 -17.82 5.19 1.79
C THR A 706 -18.89 5.70 0.84
N HIS A 707 -20.16 5.63 1.25
CA HIS A 707 -21.29 6.08 0.43
C HIS A 707 -22.46 6.54 1.30
N THR A 708 -23.05 7.69 1.01
CA THR A 708 -24.26 8.17 1.71
C THR A 708 -25.49 7.37 1.29
N TYR A 709 -26.42 7.11 2.21
CA TYR A 709 -27.69 6.46 1.91
C TYR A 709 -28.86 7.18 2.59
N ALA A 710 -30.04 7.15 1.96
CA ALA A 710 -31.24 7.80 2.48
C ALA A 710 -32.36 6.81 2.75
N LEU A 711 -33.00 6.91 3.92
CA LEU A 711 -34.21 6.15 4.25
C LEU A 711 -35.45 7.03 4.07
N ASP A 712 -35.88 7.24 2.82
CA ASP A 712 -37.11 8.00 2.50
C ASP A 712 -38.35 7.18 2.86
N THR A 713 -38.79 7.30 4.10
CA THR A 713 -40.07 6.75 4.58
C THR A 713 -41.22 7.77 4.51
N THR A 714 -40.99 8.94 3.89
CA THR A 714 -42.01 9.99 3.79
C THR A 714 -43.11 9.56 2.82
N ALA A 715 -44.36 9.82 3.19
CA ALA A 715 -45.50 9.59 2.31
C ALA A 715 -45.77 10.88 1.51
N PRO A 716 -45.90 10.84 0.18
CA PRO A 716 -46.24 12.02 -0.61
C PRO A 716 -47.49 12.71 -0.08
N THR A 717 -47.43 14.04 0.02
CA THR A 717 -48.52 14.87 0.54
C THR A 717 -49.76 14.71 -0.33
N ALA A 718 -50.90 14.43 0.30
CA ALA A 718 -52.16 14.29 -0.41
C ALA A 718 -52.56 15.64 -1.05
N PRO A 719 -52.93 15.67 -2.35
CA PRO A 719 -53.50 16.86 -2.97
C PRO A 719 -54.72 17.38 -2.19
N ALA A 720 -54.86 18.70 -2.15
CA ALA A 720 -55.82 19.39 -1.30
C ALA A 720 -56.54 20.52 -2.07
N ALA A 721 -57.45 21.22 -1.38
CA ALA A 721 -58.17 22.38 -1.91
C ALA A 721 -58.89 22.16 -3.27
N LEU A 722 -59.41 20.94 -3.51
CA LEU A 722 -60.16 20.64 -4.74
C LEU A 722 -61.36 21.58 -4.88
N SER A 723 -61.48 22.20 -6.05
CA SER A 723 -62.59 23.08 -6.39
C SER A 723 -62.89 23.00 -7.89
N LEU A 724 -64.13 23.36 -8.26
CA LEU A 724 -64.41 23.84 -9.60
C LEU A 724 -63.70 25.20 -9.78
N ALA A 725 -63.15 25.43 -10.97
CA ALA A 725 -62.77 26.78 -11.40
C ALA A 725 -64.04 27.62 -11.61
N ALA A 726 -63.99 28.93 -11.35
CA ALA A 726 -65.17 29.80 -11.42
C ALA A 726 -65.91 29.77 -12.78
N ALA A 727 -65.18 29.63 -13.90
CA ALA A 727 -65.79 29.48 -15.23
C ALA A 727 -66.42 28.10 -15.50
N SER A 728 -66.17 27.12 -14.63
CA SER A 728 -66.76 25.78 -14.67
C SER A 728 -67.90 25.58 -13.66
N ASP A 729 -68.05 26.48 -12.69
CA ASP A 729 -69.10 26.48 -11.67
C ASP A 729 -70.39 27.12 -12.20
N SER A 730 -70.91 26.54 -13.30
CA SER A 730 -72.04 27.09 -14.09
C SER A 730 -73.42 26.77 -13.49
N GLY A 731 -73.51 26.79 -12.17
CA GLY A 731 -74.70 26.57 -11.37
C GLY A 731 -75.65 27.77 -11.34
N ALA A 732 -76.55 27.79 -10.36
CA ALA A 732 -77.46 28.92 -10.15
C ALA A 732 -76.86 29.97 -9.19
N LEU A 733 -75.85 29.58 -8.39
CA LEU A 733 -75.16 30.43 -7.43
C LEU A 733 -73.65 30.18 -7.52
N ASN A 734 -72.85 31.25 -7.51
CA ASN A 734 -71.38 31.09 -7.51
C ASN A 734 -70.91 30.41 -6.21
N ASN A 735 -70.05 29.39 -6.34
CA ASN A 735 -69.53 28.52 -5.29
C ASN A 735 -70.55 27.52 -4.69
N ASP A 736 -71.68 27.25 -5.37
CA ASP A 736 -72.58 26.14 -5.01
C ASP A 736 -72.08 24.76 -5.46
N ARG A 737 -70.99 24.72 -6.26
CA ARG A 737 -70.39 23.53 -6.89
C ARG A 737 -71.27 22.86 -7.96
N ILE A 738 -72.37 23.47 -8.38
CA ILE A 738 -73.28 22.94 -9.41
C ILE A 738 -72.72 23.35 -10.78
N THR A 739 -72.82 22.45 -11.77
CA THR A 739 -72.34 22.75 -13.12
C THR A 739 -73.24 22.18 -14.20
N ASN A 740 -73.35 22.92 -15.30
CA ASN A 740 -73.98 22.47 -16.54
C ASN A 740 -72.93 22.16 -17.63
N ILE A 741 -71.64 22.19 -17.29
CA ILE A 741 -70.52 21.84 -18.17
C ILE A 741 -70.13 20.38 -17.92
N THR A 742 -70.08 19.57 -18.98
CA THR A 742 -69.78 18.13 -18.89
C THR A 742 -68.29 17.82 -18.71
N THR A 743 -67.39 18.71 -19.10
CA THR A 743 -65.92 18.60 -18.92
C THR A 743 -65.40 19.77 -18.06
N PRO A 744 -65.76 19.85 -16.76
CA PRO A 744 -65.37 20.98 -15.92
C PRO A 744 -63.85 21.07 -15.71
N VAL A 745 -63.37 22.30 -15.51
CA VAL A 745 -62.01 22.56 -15.01
C VAL A 745 -62.02 22.45 -13.49
N ILE A 746 -61.21 21.52 -12.98
CA ILE A 746 -60.97 21.27 -11.57
C ILE A 746 -59.59 21.79 -11.19
N THR A 747 -59.53 22.57 -10.12
CA THR A 747 -58.29 23.13 -9.56
C THR A 747 -58.01 22.55 -8.18
N GLY A 748 -56.75 22.57 -7.76
CA GLY A 748 -56.38 22.26 -6.38
C GLY A 748 -54.91 22.57 -6.09
N SER A 749 -54.43 22.10 -4.95
CA SER A 749 -53.02 22.15 -4.57
C SER A 749 -52.42 20.76 -4.40
N ALA A 750 -51.09 20.66 -4.50
CA ALA A 750 -50.25 19.49 -4.27
C ALA A 750 -48.81 19.95 -3.94
N GLU A 751 -47.86 19.02 -3.85
CA GLU A 751 -46.43 19.36 -3.83
C GLU A 751 -46.02 20.09 -5.12
N ALA A 752 -45.08 21.02 -5.02
CA ALA A 752 -44.60 21.79 -6.18
C ALA A 752 -43.98 20.84 -7.23
N ASN A 753 -44.31 21.06 -8.51
CA ASN A 753 -43.91 20.22 -9.64
C ASN A 753 -44.42 18.77 -9.60
N ALA A 754 -45.27 18.38 -8.64
CA ALA A 754 -45.83 17.03 -8.58
C ALA A 754 -46.99 16.86 -9.58
N THR A 755 -47.04 15.71 -10.25
CA THR A 755 -48.22 15.27 -11.00
C THR A 755 -49.37 14.96 -10.04
N VAL A 756 -50.60 15.11 -10.52
CA VAL A 756 -51.84 14.79 -9.80
C VAL A 756 -52.79 14.07 -10.76
N THR A 757 -53.32 12.92 -10.34
CA THR A 757 -54.34 12.17 -11.08
C THR A 757 -55.70 12.35 -10.41
N LEU A 758 -56.71 12.71 -11.21
CA LEU A 758 -58.07 12.98 -10.77
C LEU A 758 -58.95 11.74 -11.03
N TYR A 759 -59.83 11.42 -10.08
CA TYR A 759 -60.74 10.26 -10.13
C TYR A 759 -62.18 10.67 -9.85
N ASP A 760 -63.12 9.92 -10.42
CA ASP A 760 -64.55 10.00 -10.12
C ASP A 760 -64.92 9.26 -8.81
N THR A 761 -66.22 9.19 -8.54
CA THR A 761 -66.95 8.72 -7.37
C THR A 761 -66.68 7.27 -6.97
N ASP A 762 -66.28 6.43 -7.92
CA ASP A 762 -65.83 5.06 -7.67
C ASP A 762 -64.42 4.99 -7.05
N GLY A 763 -63.67 6.10 -7.12
CA GLY A 763 -62.27 6.18 -6.72
C GLY A 763 -61.31 5.47 -7.69
N THR A 764 -61.78 5.01 -8.85
CA THR A 764 -61.02 4.18 -9.81
C THR A 764 -61.06 4.68 -11.25
N THR A 765 -62.16 5.29 -11.69
CA THR A 765 -62.29 5.90 -13.02
C THR A 765 -61.45 7.17 -13.09
N VAL A 766 -60.43 7.16 -13.95
CA VAL A 766 -59.50 8.29 -14.14
C VAL A 766 -60.16 9.36 -15.01
N LEU A 767 -60.18 10.60 -14.51
CA LEU A 767 -60.73 11.77 -15.19
C LEU A 767 -59.66 12.66 -15.84
N GLY A 768 -58.38 12.38 -15.59
CA GLY A 768 -57.24 13.08 -16.20
C GLY A 768 -56.05 13.19 -15.25
N ASN A 769 -54.99 13.86 -15.71
CA ASN A 769 -53.83 14.21 -14.90
C ASN A 769 -53.32 15.62 -15.23
N ALA A 770 -52.74 16.30 -14.25
CA ALA A 770 -52.11 17.61 -14.40
C ALA A 770 -50.89 17.74 -13.46
N THR A 771 -49.96 18.63 -13.78
CA THR A 771 -48.80 18.91 -12.94
C THR A 771 -49.01 20.21 -12.15
N ALA A 772 -48.69 20.20 -10.86
CA ALA A 772 -48.67 21.40 -10.03
C ALA A 772 -47.48 22.29 -10.38
N ASN A 773 -47.68 23.60 -10.40
CA ASN A 773 -46.60 24.56 -10.65
C ASN A 773 -45.60 24.65 -9.48
N GLY A 774 -44.58 25.51 -9.62
CA GLY A 774 -43.59 25.77 -8.56
C GLY A 774 -44.14 26.33 -7.24
N ALA A 775 -45.42 26.75 -7.21
CA ALA A 775 -46.15 27.17 -6.01
C ALA A 775 -47.20 26.12 -5.56
N GLY A 776 -47.10 24.88 -6.04
CA GLY A 776 -47.96 23.76 -5.65
C GLY A 776 -49.40 23.82 -6.18
N SER A 777 -49.73 24.71 -7.12
CA SER A 777 -51.09 24.86 -7.66
C SER A 777 -51.26 24.12 -8.99
N TRP A 778 -52.35 23.36 -9.16
CA TRP A 778 -52.67 22.61 -10.38
C TRP A 778 -54.09 22.90 -10.91
N SER A 779 -54.30 22.67 -12.20
CA SER A 779 -55.57 22.85 -12.91
C SER A 779 -55.72 21.80 -13.99
N LEU A 780 -56.91 21.20 -14.13
CA LEU A 780 -57.21 20.09 -15.04
C LEU A 780 -58.61 20.22 -15.61
N THR A 781 -58.76 20.25 -16.94
CA THR A 781 -60.04 19.96 -17.61
C THR A 781 -60.32 18.46 -17.49
N SER A 782 -61.43 18.06 -16.86
CA SER A 782 -61.76 16.65 -16.70
C SER A 782 -62.26 15.99 -17.98
N ALA A 783 -62.15 14.67 -18.04
CA ALA A 783 -62.97 13.84 -18.91
C ALA A 783 -64.48 14.08 -18.64
N ALA A 784 -65.33 13.65 -19.58
CA ALA A 784 -66.75 13.93 -19.55
C ALA A 784 -67.46 13.23 -18.37
N LEU A 785 -68.07 14.03 -17.50
CA LEU A 785 -68.93 13.60 -16.40
C LEU A 785 -70.38 13.47 -16.87
N GLY A 786 -71.12 12.54 -16.25
CA GLY A 786 -72.53 12.31 -16.53
C GLY A 786 -73.46 13.31 -15.83
N ALA A 787 -74.76 13.22 -16.10
CA ALA A 787 -75.76 13.93 -15.30
C ALA A 787 -75.98 13.18 -13.97
N GLY A 788 -75.64 13.80 -12.85
CA GLY A 788 -75.64 13.16 -11.53
C GLY A 788 -74.90 13.95 -10.46
N THR A 789 -74.64 13.30 -9.33
CA THR A 789 -73.79 13.82 -8.24
C THR A 789 -72.46 13.09 -8.27
N HIS A 790 -71.35 13.82 -8.37
CA HIS A 790 -70.00 13.26 -8.44
C HIS A 790 -69.18 13.57 -7.17
N THR A 791 -68.41 12.58 -6.67
CA THR A 791 -67.50 12.73 -5.52
C THR A 791 -66.05 12.62 -6.02
N LEU A 792 -65.49 13.74 -6.47
CA LEU A 792 -64.16 13.77 -7.09
C LEU A 792 -63.05 13.57 -6.05
N THR A 793 -62.02 12.81 -6.44
CA THR A 793 -60.87 12.49 -5.57
C THR A 793 -59.55 12.67 -6.32
N ALA A 794 -58.60 13.40 -5.76
CA ALA A 794 -57.25 13.54 -6.33
C ALA A 794 -56.23 12.67 -5.58
N LYS A 795 -55.21 12.19 -6.30
CA LYS A 795 -54.09 11.41 -5.76
C LYS A 795 -52.78 11.84 -6.44
N PRO A 796 -51.64 11.86 -5.73
CA PRO A 796 -50.34 12.04 -6.36
C PRO A 796 -49.92 10.75 -7.08
N PRO A 797 -48.89 10.76 -7.96
CA PRO A 797 -48.33 9.54 -8.52
C PRO A 797 -47.78 8.63 -7.41
N PRO A 798 -47.84 7.31 -7.58
CA PRO A 798 -47.18 6.40 -6.66
C PRO A 798 -45.65 6.48 -6.83
N ARG A 799 -44.95 7.07 -5.86
CA ARG A 799 -43.55 6.70 -5.61
C ARG A 799 -43.48 5.20 -5.27
N PRO A 800 -42.38 4.48 -5.56
CA PRO A 800 -42.36 3.01 -5.53
C PRO A 800 -42.87 2.41 -4.21
N ARG A 801 -44.02 1.71 -4.25
CA ARG A 801 -44.52 0.80 -3.19
C ARG A 801 -44.96 1.40 -1.84
N ARG A 802 -45.51 2.62 -1.77
CA ARG A 802 -46.50 2.97 -0.72
C ARG A 802 -47.82 3.47 -1.31
N ARG A 803 -48.94 3.13 -0.65
CA ARG A 803 -50.28 3.61 -1.03
C ARG A 803 -50.42 5.07 -0.63
N SER A 804 -50.53 5.97 -1.60
CA SER A 804 -50.89 7.37 -1.39
C SER A 804 -52.23 7.48 -0.65
N ARG A 805 -52.29 8.28 0.42
CA ARG A 805 -53.55 8.62 1.08
C ARG A 805 -54.32 9.60 0.16
N PRO A 806 -55.59 9.33 -0.21
CA PRO A 806 -56.36 10.24 -1.05
C PRO A 806 -56.64 11.59 -0.37
N SER A 807 -56.96 12.60 -1.18
CA SER A 807 -57.59 13.84 -0.70
C SER A 807 -58.85 13.54 0.12
N PRO A 808 -59.20 14.33 1.16
CA PRO A 808 -60.53 14.25 1.77
C PRO A 808 -61.63 14.43 0.70
N PRO A 809 -62.67 13.58 0.66
CA PRO A 809 -63.73 13.70 -0.34
C PRO A 809 -64.58 14.95 -0.05
N ILE A 810 -64.88 15.71 -1.10
CA ILE A 810 -65.75 16.89 -1.03
C ILE A 810 -67.15 16.50 -1.54
N PRO A 811 -68.24 16.87 -0.83
CA PRO A 811 -69.58 16.61 -1.32
C PRO A 811 -69.89 17.39 -2.60
N ALA A 812 -70.25 16.64 -3.65
CA ALA A 812 -70.91 17.08 -4.89
C ALA A 812 -70.25 18.21 -5.70
N PRO A 813 -69.95 17.93 -6.98
CA PRO A 813 -70.70 18.63 -8.02
C PRO A 813 -72.00 17.94 -8.40
N ARG A 814 -73.02 18.73 -8.75
CA ARG A 814 -74.28 18.23 -9.33
C ARG A 814 -74.38 18.69 -10.78
N ALA A 815 -74.40 17.74 -11.71
CA ALA A 815 -74.60 17.98 -13.13
C ALA A 815 -76.10 17.88 -13.49
N THR A 816 -76.70 18.98 -13.94
CA THR A 816 -78.10 19.02 -14.39
C THR A 816 -78.20 18.90 -15.91
N ALA A 817 -79.10 18.02 -16.38
CA ALA A 817 -79.38 17.88 -17.81
C ALA A 817 -80.21 19.06 -18.34
N SER A 818 -79.80 19.61 -19.50
CA SER A 818 -80.57 20.63 -20.22
C SER A 818 -81.85 20.02 -20.82
N PRO A 819 -82.99 20.74 -20.86
CA PRO A 819 -84.29 20.13 -21.17
C PRO A 819 -84.51 19.88 -22.67
N ALA A 820 -84.97 18.68 -23.00
CA ALA A 820 -85.52 18.32 -24.31
C ALA A 820 -87.04 18.07 -24.21
N THR A 821 -87.78 18.37 -25.28
CA THR A 821 -89.25 18.40 -25.31
C THR A 821 -89.91 17.01 -25.41
N THR A 822 -91.14 16.89 -24.88
CA THR A 822 -91.99 15.70 -24.98
C THR A 822 -92.60 15.53 -26.39
N PRO A 823 -93.13 14.33 -26.73
CA PRO A 823 -94.58 14.15 -26.60
C PRO A 823 -95.10 12.73 -26.19
N SER A 824 -96.20 12.76 -25.43
CA SER A 824 -97.34 11.82 -25.32
C SER A 824 -97.26 10.34 -25.80
N SER A 825 -97.55 9.37 -24.91
CA SER A 825 -98.80 8.54 -24.95
C SER A 825 -98.84 7.46 -23.84
N SER A 826 -99.96 6.72 -23.71
CA SER A 826 -100.36 5.82 -22.59
C SER A 826 -101.55 4.93 -23.06
N PRO A 827 -102.05 3.85 -22.38
CA PRO A 827 -101.63 3.11 -21.16
C PRO A 827 -101.54 1.55 -21.33
N ALA A 828 -101.31 0.79 -20.22
CA ALA A 828 -101.92 -0.53 -19.84
C ALA A 828 -100.97 -1.58 -19.18
N ALA A 829 -101.53 -2.62 -18.55
CA ALA A 829 -100.90 -3.69 -17.72
C ALA A 829 -101.59 -5.08 -17.99
N PRO A 830 -101.28 -6.25 -17.36
CA PRO A 830 -100.46 -6.55 -16.16
C PRO A 830 -99.61 -7.89 -16.16
N LYS A 831 -99.06 -8.25 -14.97
CA LYS A 831 -98.53 -9.53 -14.35
C LYS A 831 -98.85 -10.92 -15.02
N PRO A 832 -98.21 -12.11 -14.67
CA PRO A 832 -97.25 -12.42 -13.56
C PRO A 832 -96.15 -13.55 -13.69
N THR A 833 -95.30 -13.68 -12.64
CA THR A 833 -94.66 -14.91 -12.04
C THR A 833 -93.39 -15.59 -12.62
N ALA A 834 -92.75 -16.43 -11.77
CA ALA A 834 -91.42 -17.10 -11.90
C ALA A 834 -91.51 -18.65 -11.70
N PRO A 835 -90.38 -19.41 -11.63
CA PRO A 835 -90.11 -20.21 -10.40
C PRO A 835 -88.61 -20.50 -10.06
N SER A 836 -88.40 -21.38 -9.07
CA SER A 836 -87.14 -21.89 -8.44
C SER A 836 -87.51 -23.27 -7.74
N PRO A 837 -86.87 -23.89 -6.70
CA PRO A 837 -85.58 -23.66 -5.99
C PRO A 837 -84.76 -24.91 -5.50
N SER A 838 -83.48 -24.72 -5.14
CA SER A 838 -82.75 -25.44 -4.02
C SER A 838 -82.53 -26.98 -4.14
N PRO A 839 -82.02 -27.75 -3.11
CA PRO A 839 -81.40 -27.45 -1.79
C PRO A 839 -80.05 -28.18 -1.44
N VAL A 840 -79.57 -28.00 -0.20
CA VAL A 840 -78.36 -28.60 0.44
C VAL A 840 -78.73 -29.81 1.36
N PRO A 841 -77.80 -30.65 1.89
CA PRO A 841 -77.19 -30.37 3.22
C PRO A 841 -75.72 -30.89 3.45
N ALA A 842 -75.19 -30.65 4.66
CA ALA A 842 -73.91 -31.15 5.23
C ALA A 842 -74.17 -32.30 6.26
N PRO A 843 -73.25 -32.84 7.12
CA PRO A 843 -71.83 -32.50 7.41
C PRO A 843 -70.86 -33.73 7.55
N GLY A 844 -69.61 -33.54 8.02
CA GLY A 844 -68.71 -34.63 8.46
C GLY A 844 -67.25 -34.21 8.73
N CYS A 845 -66.53 -34.93 9.60
CA CYS A 845 -65.15 -34.63 10.05
C CYS A 845 -64.20 -35.86 9.99
N TRP A 846 -62.91 -35.60 10.25
CA TRP A 846 -61.77 -36.53 10.45
C TRP A 846 -61.01 -37.06 9.23
N ALA A 847 -59.70 -37.26 9.45
CA ALA A 847 -58.71 -37.92 8.59
C ALA A 847 -58.31 -39.28 9.23
N PRO A 848 -57.59 -40.20 8.53
CA PRO A 848 -56.16 -40.00 8.22
C PRO A 848 -55.69 -40.55 6.85
N SER A 849 -54.39 -40.36 6.56
CA SER A 849 -53.61 -40.99 5.48
C SER A 849 -53.10 -42.40 5.90
N PRO A 850 -52.27 -43.13 5.11
CA PRO A 850 -51.95 -43.12 3.66
C PRO A 850 -52.19 -44.56 3.10
N PRO A 851 -51.37 -45.25 2.25
CA PRO A 851 -50.40 -44.85 1.21
C PRO A 851 -50.57 -45.58 -0.16
N THR A 852 -49.62 -45.34 -1.07
CA THR A 852 -49.16 -46.20 -2.20
C THR A 852 -49.90 -46.14 -3.56
N ALA A 853 -49.07 -46.15 -4.61
CA ALA A 853 -49.40 -46.29 -6.05
C ALA A 853 -49.21 -47.79 -6.48
N PRO A 854 -49.14 -48.23 -7.77
CA PRO A 854 -48.97 -47.48 -9.04
C PRO A 854 -49.78 -48.03 -10.26
N ALA A 855 -49.26 -47.78 -11.47
CA ALA A 855 -49.66 -48.29 -12.81
C ALA A 855 -50.84 -47.58 -13.50
N THR A 856 -50.87 -47.32 -14.82
CA THR A 856 -49.86 -47.36 -15.92
C THR A 856 -50.40 -46.47 -17.08
N GLY A 857 -49.57 -46.07 -18.05
CA GLY A 857 -49.98 -45.26 -19.23
C GLY A 857 -50.74 -46.06 -20.33
N PRO A 858 -50.75 -45.64 -21.64
CA PRO A 858 -49.56 -45.09 -22.34
C PRO A 858 -49.77 -44.01 -23.45
N THR A 859 -48.66 -43.30 -23.76
CA THR A 859 -48.28 -42.75 -25.12
C THR A 859 -49.17 -41.66 -25.78
N THR A 860 -48.66 -40.75 -26.65
CA THR A 860 -47.73 -40.92 -27.78
C THR A 860 -46.93 -39.66 -28.15
N THR A 861 -45.68 -39.81 -28.61
CA THR A 861 -44.95 -38.85 -29.49
C THR A 861 -43.77 -39.57 -30.19
N PRO A 862 -43.51 -39.39 -31.52
CA PRO A 862 -42.36 -39.94 -32.25
C PRO A 862 -41.24 -38.88 -32.45
N ALA A 863 -40.00 -39.09 -32.91
CA ALA A 863 -39.04 -40.20 -33.15
C ALA A 863 -37.81 -39.52 -33.86
N LEU A 864 -36.55 -39.67 -33.39
CA LEU A 864 -35.42 -40.47 -33.96
C LEU A 864 -34.84 -40.00 -35.33
N PRO A 865 -33.54 -40.26 -35.68
CA PRO A 865 -32.56 -41.26 -35.19
C PRO A 865 -31.43 -40.67 -34.30
N SER A 866 -30.63 -41.41 -33.51
CA SER A 866 -29.80 -42.63 -33.71
C SER A 866 -28.54 -42.35 -34.57
N SER A 867 -27.31 -42.76 -34.21
CA SER A 867 -26.88 -44.01 -33.55
C SER A 867 -25.86 -43.86 -32.40
N ALA A 868 -25.67 -44.94 -31.63
CA ALA A 868 -24.84 -44.99 -30.42
C ALA A 868 -23.62 -45.93 -30.55
N ALA A 869 -22.64 -45.77 -29.65
CA ALA A 869 -21.59 -46.73 -29.35
C ALA A 869 -21.22 -46.71 -27.85
N ALA A 870 -20.72 -47.82 -27.31
CA ALA A 870 -20.61 -48.06 -25.86
C ALA A 870 -19.42 -47.35 -25.16
N THR A 871 -19.58 -47.10 -23.86
CA THR A 871 -18.56 -46.52 -22.96
C THR A 871 -17.59 -47.56 -22.37
N PRO A 872 -16.27 -47.42 -22.54
CA PRO A 872 -15.26 -48.13 -21.75
C PRO A 872 -14.82 -47.33 -20.50
N SER A 873 -14.15 -48.00 -19.57
CA SER A 873 -13.56 -47.39 -18.34
C SER A 873 -12.37 -46.45 -18.64
N PRO A 874 -12.04 -45.49 -17.75
CA PRO A 874 -10.95 -44.54 -17.97
C PRO A 874 -9.54 -45.18 -17.89
N PRO A 875 -8.56 -44.67 -18.66
CA PRO A 875 -7.18 -45.16 -18.65
C PRO A 875 -6.32 -44.54 -17.52
N PRO A 876 -5.14 -45.12 -17.22
CA PRO A 876 -4.14 -44.52 -16.32
C PRO A 876 -3.45 -43.27 -16.91
N PRO A 877 -2.83 -42.41 -16.08
CA PRO A 877 -2.19 -41.17 -16.52
C PRO A 877 -0.92 -41.37 -17.37
N PRO A 878 -0.54 -40.40 -18.21
CA PRO A 878 0.56 -40.53 -19.17
C PRO A 878 1.96 -40.46 -18.54
N THR A 879 2.90 -41.19 -19.15
CA THR A 879 4.34 -41.13 -18.84
C THR A 879 4.99 -39.95 -19.59
N PRO A 880 5.94 -39.19 -19.00
CA PRO A 880 6.57 -38.06 -19.68
C PRO A 880 7.44 -38.46 -20.88
N PRO A 881 7.63 -37.57 -21.87
CA PRO A 881 8.38 -37.87 -23.09
C PRO A 881 9.89 -37.95 -22.85
N ALA A 882 10.56 -38.88 -23.54
CA ALA A 882 12.01 -39.02 -23.51
C ALA A 882 12.71 -37.96 -24.36
N MET A 883 13.58 -37.14 -23.76
CA MET A 883 14.43 -36.20 -24.51
C MET A 883 15.57 -36.94 -25.23
N SER A 884 15.85 -36.57 -26.47
CA SER A 884 16.89 -37.18 -27.30
C SER A 884 18.31 -36.81 -26.83
N ALA A 885 19.25 -37.75 -26.97
CA ALA A 885 20.64 -37.52 -26.62
C ALA A 885 21.40 -36.71 -27.71
N PRO A 886 22.34 -35.81 -27.32
CA PRO A 886 23.22 -35.13 -28.25
C PRO A 886 24.34 -36.06 -28.81
N PRO A 887 24.96 -35.71 -29.94
CA PRO A 887 25.92 -36.58 -30.63
C PRO A 887 27.28 -36.73 -29.93
N ARG A 888 27.94 -37.86 -30.19
CA ARG A 888 29.19 -38.30 -29.57
C ARG A 888 30.44 -37.86 -30.36
N PRO A 889 31.43 -37.18 -29.74
CA PRO A 889 32.79 -37.04 -30.29
C PRO A 889 33.58 -38.36 -30.14
N THR A 890 34.55 -38.60 -31.01
CA THR A 890 35.32 -39.86 -31.10
C THR A 890 36.77 -39.72 -30.64
N SER A 891 37.29 -40.80 -30.03
CA SER A 891 38.73 -41.06 -29.74
C SER A 891 39.34 -40.19 -28.62
N GLN A 892 40.30 -40.64 -27.79
CA GLN A 892 41.01 -41.93 -27.63
C GLN A 892 41.12 -42.30 -26.14
N SER A 893 41.41 -43.57 -25.81
CA SER A 893 41.78 -44.06 -24.45
C SER A 893 43.21 -44.61 -24.44
N PRO A 894 43.87 -44.71 -23.27
CA PRO A 894 44.14 -46.07 -22.75
C PRO A 894 44.10 -46.27 -21.20
N SER A 895 43.66 -47.48 -20.79
CA SER A 895 44.07 -48.29 -19.61
C SER A 895 43.89 -47.74 -18.15
N ILE A 896 42.92 -48.18 -17.32
CA ILE A 896 42.77 -49.48 -16.57
C ILE A 896 43.92 -49.75 -15.55
N PRO A 897 43.71 -50.23 -14.27
CA PRO A 897 42.48 -50.54 -13.48
C PRO A 897 42.44 -50.00 -12.00
N PRO A 898 41.30 -50.16 -11.26
CA PRO A 898 41.22 -50.06 -9.80
C PRO A 898 41.07 -51.43 -9.06
N PRO A 899 41.56 -51.60 -7.80
CA PRO A 899 41.45 -52.86 -7.04
C PRO A 899 40.33 -52.90 -5.97
N ARG A 900 39.91 -54.15 -5.66
CA ARG A 900 38.81 -54.62 -4.79
C ARG A 900 38.72 -54.06 -3.34
N PRO A 901 37.51 -54.02 -2.72
CA PRO A 901 37.34 -53.91 -1.28
C PRO A 901 37.56 -55.26 -0.54
N ARG A 902 37.78 -55.22 0.80
CA ARG A 902 37.82 -56.41 1.68
C ARG A 902 36.96 -56.23 2.95
N ARG A 903 36.31 -57.32 3.37
CA ARG A 903 35.53 -57.45 4.64
C ARG A 903 36.38 -58.03 5.78
N ARG A 904 36.07 -57.62 7.04
CA ARG A 904 36.06 -58.37 8.33
C ARG A 904 35.89 -57.36 9.49
N SER A 905 35.27 -57.65 10.65
CA SER A 905 34.36 -58.73 11.08
C SER A 905 33.63 -58.33 12.39
N ARG A 906 32.50 -58.97 12.73
CA ARG A 906 31.65 -58.74 13.94
C ARG A 906 32.28 -59.30 15.24
N PRO A 907 31.85 -58.83 16.43
CA PRO A 907 30.85 -59.57 17.24
C PRO A 907 29.78 -58.69 17.96
N SER A 908 28.91 -59.33 18.78
CA SER A 908 27.78 -58.77 19.59
C SER A 908 27.31 -59.86 20.60
N PRO A 909 26.35 -59.69 21.55
CA PRO A 909 25.69 -58.50 22.17
C PRO A 909 25.95 -58.49 23.72
N PRO A 910 25.11 -57.90 24.64
CA PRO A 910 23.78 -58.43 25.05
C PRO A 910 22.69 -57.36 25.43
N ILE A 911 21.50 -57.80 25.90
CA ILE A 911 20.31 -57.02 26.31
C ILE A 911 19.71 -57.65 27.59
N PRO A 912 19.45 -56.90 28.69
CA PRO A 912 18.07 -56.58 29.18
C PRO A 912 17.99 -55.23 29.96
N ALA A 913 16.89 -54.60 30.41
CA ALA A 913 15.43 -54.63 30.31
C ALA A 913 14.91 -53.49 31.27
N PRO A 914 13.60 -53.12 31.35
CA PRO A 914 13.16 -51.84 31.95
C PRO A 914 12.58 -51.92 33.38
N ARG A 915 12.33 -50.76 34.02
CA ARG A 915 11.46 -50.63 35.21
C ARG A 915 10.79 -49.24 35.34
N ALA A 916 9.56 -49.21 35.85
CA ALA A 916 8.83 -48.02 36.32
C ALA A 916 8.91 -47.95 37.88
N THR A 917 8.22 -47.11 38.67
CA THR A 917 7.05 -46.20 38.58
C THR A 917 7.20 -45.08 39.62
N ALA A 918 6.41 -43.99 39.55
CA ALA A 918 5.57 -43.48 40.67
C ALA A 918 4.97 -42.08 40.38
N SER A 919 3.69 -41.91 40.70
CA SER A 919 3.08 -40.60 41.02
C SER A 919 2.92 -40.48 42.55
N PRO A 920 2.51 -39.31 43.06
CA PRO A 920 1.11 -39.25 43.52
C PRO A 920 0.35 -38.04 42.95
N ALA A 921 -0.95 -37.98 43.22
CA ALA A 921 -1.86 -36.97 42.69
C ALA A 921 -2.56 -36.19 43.82
N THR A 922 -3.08 -35.00 43.49
CA THR A 922 -4.27 -34.42 44.13
C THR A 922 -4.88 -33.38 43.19
N THR A 923 -6.20 -33.19 43.25
CA THR A 923 -6.98 -32.33 42.33
C THR A 923 -7.86 -31.33 43.14
N PRO A 924 -9.00 -30.78 42.68
CA PRO A 924 -9.11 -29.32 42.54
C PRO A 924 -10.26 -28.68 43.36
N SER A 925 -10.40 -27.34 43.34
CA SER A 925 -11.70 -26.63 43.16
C SER A 925 -11.63 -25.11 43.33
N SER A 926 -12.53 -24.43 42.60
CA SER A 926 -13.16 -23.11 42.84
C SER A 926 -12.50 -22.05 43.73
N SER A 927 -12.16 -20.91 43.11
CA SER A 927 -12.72 -19.58 43.44
C SER A 927 -12.75 -18.73 42.17
#